data_AF-A0AAW0YI34-F1
#
_entry.id   AF-A0AAW0YI34-F1
#
_cell.length_a   1.000
_cell.length_b   1.000
_cell.length_c   1.000
_cell.angle_alpha   90.00
_cell.angle_beta   90.00
_cell.angle_gamma   90.00
#
_symmetry.space_group_name_H-M   'P 1'
#
loop_
_entity.id
_entity.type
_entity.pdbx_description
1 polymer ?
#
loop_
_entity_poly.entity_id
_entity_poly.type
_entity_poly.pdbx_seq_one_letter_code
_entity_poly.pdbx_strand_id
1 'polypeptide(L)'
;MSGNVQHDARARIRSLPSHADFISRSPFEGSEIKADNVTAESSTSPRRRRWASDLHSHERRASDLPSAADLFVPSLPGIPNLATHPTHPLNIYAGMLPSYPGEGKGGGEGNTGKDAKLFFLMVKARRSAGKQRVIFWFNGGPGCSSFDASLMEIGPFRTVPATETESGQVELKLVEGGWEEFATVVFVDQPPGTGMSYVPTNGYLHELHEGSAHFIEFLKNFYTVFPEMQGVDTYLAGESFAGQYIPYFADALIKSTDFPDYSLKGIAIGNGWIDPIQQYPGYVDFAYEKGLIKEGTPEAEEMESALATCQKSIEKYSDPSTTPINIDHCGEVMDSVYRPFTQELNGKKVCMNVYDVRLVDDWPACGMNWPPDLSDVYLFLRREDVVSALHATAKETAWVECDNKVSSELHLRNSPASVSLIPGILEAGVPVLMFAGAEDLICNYKGIERIVNNLSWNGETGLGNATMNDWYLNDTQVGTWQSARGMSYAKVFASSHMVGFDVPHVTNDMIIRFMDVDISLLPGMTALSTSRVGDADRVVVSLGSTALAGVPLFKGGSTDWEAWYNAGSAFLILMILISIVALYFYFRRRGHIRRTRVALGLPRDDGDASERIPLGSERVEMDDIERAERYGDDVDYEGRKRTGKGKGKGKARLDEDDDHRGQVVFALGDEDEDDRR
;
A
#
# COMPACT_ATOMS: atom_id res chain seq x y z
N MET A 1 12.97 30.20 -61.65
CA MET A 1 14.11 29.46 -62.21
C MET A 1 14.27 28.22 -61.35
N SER A 2 14.00 26.97 -61.74
CA SER A 2 14.45 26.15 -62.90
C SER A 2 15.95 25.82 -62.85
N GLY A 3 16.39 24.56 -62.66
CA GLY A 3 15.63 23.32 -62.40
C GLY A 3 16.48 22.03 -62.32
N ASN A 4 15.80 20.91 -62.01
CA ASN A 4 16.11 19.47 -62.10
C ASN A 4 17.56 18.90 -62.28
N VAL A 5 17.97 18.08 -61.28
CA VAL A 5 18.21 16.60 -61.32
C VAL A 5 18.99 15.94 -62.48
N GLN A 6 20.05 15.13 -62.17
CA GLN A 6 20.16 13.68 -62.51
C GLN A 6 21.44 12.96 -61.97
N HIS A 7 21.26 11.72 -61.44
CA HIS A 7 22.06 10.46 -61.44
C HIS A 7 23.62 10.41 -61.57
N ASP A 8 24.36 9.35 -61.14
CA ASP A 8 24.17 8.18 -60.23
C ASP A 8 25.48 7.32 -60.15
N ALA A 9 25.59 6.43 -59.16
CA ALA A 9 26.32 5.14 -59.10
C ALA A 9 27.86 5.03 -59.33
N ARG A 10 28.59 4.59 -58.29
CA ARG A 10 28.88 3.14 -58.05
C ARG A 10 29.67 2.85 -56.76
N ALA A 11 29.38 1.71 -56.14
CA ALA A 11 30.02 1.22 -54.90
C ALA A 11 31.13 0.18 -55.15
N ARG A 12 31.94 -0.12 -54.12
CA ARG A 12 32.67 -1.40 -53.96
C ARG A 12 32.72 -1.85 -52.49
N ILE A 13 32.53 -3.15 -52.30
CA ILE A 13 32.57 -3.89 -51.02
C ILE A 13 33.76 -4.87 -51.07
N ARG A 14 34.41 -5.13 -49.92
CA ARG A 14 35.19 -6.35 -49.51
C ARG A 14 36.32 -5.97 -48.54
N SER A 15 36.80 -6.81 -47.61
CA SER A 15 36.24 -8.03 -46.96
C SER A 15 37.18 -8.48 -45.82
N LEU A 16 36.65 -9.16 -44.80
CA LEU A 16 37.46 -9.86 -43.78
C LEU A 16 38.26 -11.04 -44.37
N PRO A 17 39.33 -11.47 -43.67
CA PRO A 17 39.53 -12.90 -43.39
C PRO A 17 39.85 -13.17 -41.90
N SER A 18 39.94 -14.45 -41.53
CA SER A 18 40.05 -14.94 -40.14
C SER A 18 41.06 -16.08 -39.97
N HIS A 19 41.24 -16.50 -38.71
CA HIS A 19 41.87 -17.75 -38.20
C HIS A 19 43.38 -17.99 -38.29
N ALA A 20 43.96 -18.03 -37.08
CA ALA A 20 44.66 -19.19 -36.48
C ALA A 20 46.13 -19.53 -36.82
N ASP A 21 46.77 -20.07 -35.77
CA ASP A 21 47.96 -20.92 -35.68
C ASP A 21 49.28 -20.50 -36.35
N PHE A 22 50.28 -20.20 -35.50
CA PHE A 22 51.65 -20.66 -35.76
C PHE A 22 52.40 -21.01 -34.47
N ILE A 23 53.05 -22.19 -34.46
CA ILE A 23 53.91 -22.68 -33.38
C ILE A 23 55.37 -22.54 -33.83
N SER A 24 56.29 -22.09 -32.95
CA SER A 24 57.48 -22.89 -32.55
C SER A 24 58.65 -22.11 -31.91
N ARG A 25 59.42 -22.90 -31.13
CA ARG A 25 60.88 -22.81 -30.81
C ARG A 25 61.38 -21.86 -29.71
N SER A 26 62.12 -22.49 -28.80
CA SER A 26 63.11 -21.97 -27.84
C SER A 26 64.50 -21.84 -28.51
N PRO A 27 65.59 -21.52 -27.76
CA PRO A 27 66.39 -22.59 -27.11
C PRO A 27 67.08 -22.18 -25.77
N PHE A 28 68.11 -22.94 -25.37
CA PHE A 28 68.95 -22.89 -24.14
C PHE A 28 68.30 -23.50 -22.89
N GLU A 29 68.71 -24.69 -22.42
CA GLU A 29 70.01 -25.12 -21.83
C GLU A 29 70.22 -24.61 -20.39
N GLY A 30 70.62 -25.41 -19.41
CA GLY A 30 70.76 -26.88 -19.38
C GLY A 30 71.86 -27.40 -18.44
N SER A 31 71.50 -27.97 -17.28
CA SER A 31 72.44 -28.73 -16.43
C SER A 31 71.71 -29.58 -15.38
N GLU A 32 72.08 -30.86 -15.26
CA GLU A 32 71.71 -31.74 -14.15
C GLU A 32 72.66 -31.57 -12.95
N ILE A 33 72.27 -32.00 -11.74
CA ILE A 33 72.98 -33.05 -10.93
C ILE A 33 72.48 -33.10 -9.46
N LYS A 34 72.15 -34.32 -9.02
CA LYS A 34 71.98 -34.84 -7.64
C LYS A 34 70.92 -34.23 -6.71
N ALA A 35 70.35 -35.13 -5.91
CA ALA A 35 69.64 -34.83 -4.68
C ALA A 35 70.50 -35.25 -3.48
N ASP A 36 70.33 -34.56 -2.36
CA ASP A 36 70.69 -35.00 -1.01
C ASP A 36 69.64 -34.44 -0.03
N ASN A 37 69.46 -35.08 1.12
CA ASN A 37 68.46 -34.69 2.12
C ASN A 37 68.85 -33.41 2.87
N VAL A 38 67.85 -32.59 3.28
CA VAL A 38 67.64 -32.12 4.68
C VAL A 38 66.39 -31.22 4.82
N THR A 39 65.60 -31.48 5.87
CA THR A 39 64.51 -30.69 6.51
C THR A 39 63.60 -29.75 5.69
N ALA A 40 62.29 -29.85 5.93
CA ALA A 40 61.28 -28.94 5.38
C ALA A 40 60.97 -27.74 6.30
N GLU A 41 60.98 -26.53 5.74
CA GLU A 41 60.18 -25.38 6.19
C GLU A 41 59.42 -24.82 4.98
N SER A 42 58.09 -24.71 5.05
CA SER A 42 57.25 -24.41 3.87
C SER A 42 56.80 -22.95 3.78
N SER A 43 57.60 -22.10 3.13
CA SER A 43 57.20 -20.74 2.76
C SER A 43 56.36 -20.74 1.46
N THR A 44 55.03 -20.89 1.58
CA THR A 44 54.11 -20.86 0.42
C THR A 44 53.24 -19.61 0.37
N SER A 45 53.34 -18.89 -0.76
CA SER A 45 52.68 -17.62 -1.09
C SER A 45 51.21 -17.48 -0.67
N PRO A 46 50.76 -16.31 -0.16
CA PRO A 46 49.35 -16.07 0.18
C PRO A 46 48.35 -16.23 -0.98
N ARG A 47 48.80 -16.07 -2.24
CA ARG A 47 47.90 -15.92 -3.41
C ARG A 47 47.02 -17.13 -3.72
N ARG A 48 47.35 -18.34 -3.25
CA ARG A 48 46.51 -19.53 -3.45
C ARG A 48 45.44 -19.77 -2.38
N ARG A 49 45.46 -19.07 -1.23
CA ARG A 49 44.45 -19.27 -0.18
C ARG A 49 43.13 -18.54 -0.43
N ARG A 50 43.13 -17.33 -1.04
CA ARG A 50 41.89 -16.58 -1.34
C ARG A 50 40.93 -17.35 -2.25
N TRP A 51 41.40 -17.80 -3.41
CA TRP A 51 40.56 -18.55 -4.36
C TRP A 51 39.91 -19.82 -3.75
N ALA A 52 40.51 -20.41 -2.73
CA ALA A 52 39.94 -21.55 -2.01
C ALA A 52 39.02 -21.15 -0.84
N SER A 53 39.26 -20.02 -0.16
CA SER A 53 38.32 -19.49 0.84
C SER A 53 37.01 -19.06 0.20
N ASP A 54 37.10 -18.38 -0.94
CA ASP A 54 35.98 -17.67 -1.53
C ASP A 54 34.96 -18.69 -2.11
N LEU A 55 35.46 -19.74 -2.80
CA LEU A 55 34.66 -20.90 -3.21
C LEU A 55 34.01 -21.63 -2.02
N HIS A 56 34.76 -21.94 -0.96
CA HIS A 56 34.18 -22.59 0.22
C HIS A 56 33.23 -21.70 1.04
N SER A 57 33.26 -20.38 0.89
CA SER A 57 32.23 -19.49 1.46
C SER A 57 30.94 -19.49 0.64
N HIS A 58 31.02 -19.56 -0.70
CA HIS A 58 29.84 -19.72 -1.55
C HIS A 58 29.18 -21.10 -1.36
N GLU A 59 29.97 -22.19 -1.32
CA GLU A 59 29.44 -23.54 -1.06
C GLU A 59 28.75 -23.67 0.30
N ARG A 60 29.16 -22.90 1.32
CA ARG A 60 28.49 -22.88 2.65
C ARG A 60 27.30 -21.95 2.72
N ARG A 61 27.28 -20.83 2.00
CA ARG A 61 26.04 -20.02 1.89
C ARG A 61 24.93 -20.81 1.19
N ALA A 62 25.29 -21.66 0.23
CA ALA A 62 24.34 -22.52 -0.47
C ALA A 62 23.78 -23.68 0.37
N SER A 63 24.33 -24.01 1.55
CA SER A 63 23.78 -25.08 2.41
C SER A 63 22.66 -24.63 3.35
N ASP A 64 22.53 -23.33 3.56
CA ASP A 64 21.71 -22.75 4.64
C ASP A 64 20.47 -21.98 4.09
N LEU A 65 20.33 -21.91 2.75
CA LEU A 65 19.15 -21.35 2.07
C LEU A 65 18.10 -22.45 1.79
N PRO A 66 16.80 -22.16 1.94
CA PRO A 66 15.73 -23.06 1.55
C PRO A 66 15.66 -23.22 0.02
N SER A 67 15.19 -24.36 -0.47
CA SER A 67 14.94 -24.52 -1.91
C SER A 67 13.62 -23.87 -2.32
N ALA A 68 13.47 -23.58 -3.62
CA ALA A 68 12.20 -23.11 -4.18
C ALA A 68 11.02 -24.07 -3.93
N ALA A 69 11.26 -25.35 -3.63
CA ALA A 69 10.21 -26.30 -3.26
C ALA A 69 9.78 -26.16 -1.79
N ASP A 70 10.70 -25.80 -0.90
CA ASP A 70 10.41 -25.61 0.53
C ASP A 70 9.58 -24.32 0.76
N LEU A 71 9.75 -23.31 -0.11
CA LEU A 71 9.02 -22.04 -0.07
C LEU A 71 7.67 -22.06 -0.81
N PHE A 72 7.27 -23.18 -1.42
CA PHE A 72 6.04 -23.25 -2.22
C PHE A 72 4.78 -23.20 -1.34
N VAL A 73 3.75 -22.46 -1.79
CA VAL A 73 2.47 -22.30 -1.09
C VAL A 73 1.36 -23.02 -1.87
N PRO A 74 0.95 -24.25 -1.46
CA PRO A 74 -0.03 -25.04 -2.21
C PRO A 74 -1.49 -24.58 -2.02
N SER A 75 -1.80 -23.93 -0.91
CA SER A 75 -3.14 -23.50 -0.51
C SER A 75 -3.09 -22.42 0.56
N LEU A 76 -4.11 -21.56 0.59
CA LEU A 76 -4.41 -20.64 1.69
C LEU A 76 -5.87 -20.87 2.13
N PRO A 77 -6.30 -20.46 3.34
CA PRO A 77 -7.71 -20.57 3.75
C PRO A 77 -8.64 -19.87 2.73
N GLY A 78 -9.73 -20.53 2.35
CA GLY A 78 -10.60 -20.15 1.22
C GLY A 78 -10.16 -20.65 -0.16
N ILE A 79 -8.87 -20.94 -0.38
CA ILE A 79 -8.32 -21.29 -1.69
C ILE A 79 -7.52 -22.62 -1.63
N PRO A 80 -8.19 -23.77 -1.62
CA PRO A 80 -7.54 -25.07 -1.72
C PRO A 80 -7.03 -25.33 -3.15
N ASN A 81 -5.73 -25.64 -3.28
CA ASN A 81 -5.01 -25.96 -4.53
C ASN A 81 -4.79 -24.75 -5.47
N LEU A 82 -3.98 -23.77 -5.03
CA LEU A 82 -3.67 -22.53 -5.79
C LEU A 82 -3.14 -22.81 -7.21
N ALA A 83 -2.11 -23.66 -7.34
CA ALA A 83 -1.46 -23.93 -8.63
C ALA A 83 -2.33 -24.72 -9.64
N THR A 84 -3.42 -25.34 -9.18
CA THR A 84 -4.38 -26.07 -10.03
C THR A 84 -5.81 -25.53 -9.89
N HIS A 85 -5.96 -24.29 -9.42
CA HIS A 85 -7.26 -23.67 -9.23
C HIS A 85 -7.97 -23.49 -10.60
N PRO A 86 -9.23 -23.93 -10.76
CA PRO A 86 -9.82 -24.24 -12.07
C PRO A 86 -10.03 -23.04 -13.01
N THR A 87 -9.99 -21.81 -12.48
CA THR A 87 -10.19 -20.57 -13.26
C THR A 87 -9.04 -19.56 -13.10
N HIS A 88 -8.31 -19.61 -11.98
CA HIS A 88 -7.23 -18.68 -11.64
C HIS A 88 -6.04 -19.47 -11.07
N PRO A 89 -5.30 -20.26 -11.86
CA PRO A 89 -4.17 -21.03 -11.37
C PRO A 89 -3.00 -20.09 -11.03
N LEU A 90 -2.53 -20.15 -9.78
CA LEU A 90 -1.45 -19.30 -9.25
C LEU A 90 -0.30 -20.16 -8.70
N ASN A 91 0.92 -19.92 -9.18
CA ASN A 91 2.12 -20.56 -8.63
C ASN A 91 2.77 -19.57 -7.66
N ILE A 92 2.66 -19.85 -6.36
CA ILE A 92 3.01 -18.92 -5.28
C ILE A 92 4.12 -19.50 -4.42
N TYR A 93 5.04 -18.63 -4.02
CA TYR A 93 6.15 -18.95 -3.13
C TYR A 93 6.25 -17.85 -2.07
N ALA A 94 6.44 -18.22 -0.81
CA ALA A 94 6.55 -17.28 0.30
C ALA A 94 7.60 -17.75 1.32
N GLY A 95 8.11 -16.82 2.11
CA GLY A 95 9.03 -17.13 3.21
C GLY A 95 10.12 -16.08 3.37
N MET A 96 11.05 -16.34 4.28
CA MET A 96 12.08 -15.39 4.70
C MET A 96 13.45 -15.77 4.17
N LEU A 97 14.14 -14.83 3.51
CA LEU A 97 15.52 -14.99 3.06
C LEU A 97 16.46 -14.08 3.87
N PRO A 98 17.68 -14.52 4.23
CA PRO A 98 18.68 -13.67 4.88
C PRO A 98 18.95 -12.41 4.04
N SER A 99 19.07 -11.27 4.72
CA SER A 99 19.31 -9.97 4.05
C SER A 99 20.48 -9.18 4.63
N TYR A 100 21.15 -9.66 5.68
CA TYR A 100 22.21 -8.89 6.35
C TYR A 100 23.45 -8.63 5.47
N PRO A 101 23.76 -7.37 5.11
CA PRO A 101 24.83 -7.01 4.19
C PRO A 101 26.24 -7.01 4.82
N GLY A 102 26.33 -7.22 6.13
CA GLY A 102 27.58 -7.19 6.91
C GLY A 102 27.63 -6.07 7.95
N GLU A 103 28.62 -6.17 8.84
CA GLU A 103 28.85 -5.24 9.94
C GLU A 103 29.11 -3.82 9.43
N GLY A 104 28.39 -2.84 9.99
CA GLY A 104 28.46 -1.43 9.59
C GLY A 104 27.88 -1.11 8.21
N LYS A 105 26.91 -1.90 7.73
CA LYS A 105 26.24 -1.68 6.42
C LYS A 105 24.71 -1.83 6.42
N GLY A 106 24.12 -2.24 7.54
CA GLY A 106 22.75 -2.76 7.59
C GLY A 106 21.99 -2.36 8.86
N GLY A 107 22.33 -1.23 9.46
CA GLY A 107 21.78 -0.81 10.74
C GLY A 107 22.37 -1.54 11.95
N GLY A 108 22.00 -1.03 13.12
CA GLY A 108 22.28 -1.62 14.41
C GLY A 108 23.73 -1.52 14.90
N GLU A 109 23.92 -1.84 16.18
CA GLU A 109 25.21 -1.80 16.86
C GLU A 109 26.13 -2.97 16.44
N GLY A 110 26.91 -2.78 15.38
CA GLY A 110 27.96 -3.70 14.97
C GLY A 110 27.42 -4.93 14.24
N ASN A 111 27.26 -6.05 14.95
CA ASN A 111 26.81 -7.33 14.37
C ASN A 111 25.38 -7.75 14.77
N THR A 112 24.61 -6.86 15.39
CA THR A 112 23.24 -7.14 15.84
C THR A 112 22.33 -7.53 14.69
N GLY A 113 22.37 -6.81 13.56
CA GLY A 113 21.59 -7.12 12.36
C GLY A 113 21.87 -8.47 11.68
N LYS A 114 22.86 -9.26 12.15
CA LYS A 114 23.31 -10.50 11.47
C LYS A 114 22.21 -11.52 11.15
N ASP A 115 21.18 -11.58 11.98
CA ASP A 115 20.08 -12.55 11.88
C ASP A 115 18.88 -12.00 11.07
N ALA A 116 19.00 -10.79 10.50
CA ALA A 116 17.97 -10.11 9.74
C ALA A 116 17.58 -10.85 8.45
N LYS A 117 16.28 -10.89 8.20
CA LYS A 117 15.67 -11.54 7.03
C LYS A 117 14.56 -10.67 6.46
N LEU A 118 14.50 -10.57 5.13
CA LEU A 118 13.31 -10.05 4.47
C LEU A 118 12.38 -11.21 4.10
N PHE A 119 11.12 -11.07 4.45
CA PHE A 119 10.01 -11.89 4.01
C PHE A 119 9.53 -11.42 2.63
N PHE A 120 9.10 -12.36 1.80
CA PHE A 120 8.50 -12.07 0.51
C PHE A 120 7.32 -12.99 0.20
N LEU A 121 6.45 -12.52 -0.69
CA LEU A 121 5.43 -13.30 -1.39
C LEU A 121 5.60 -13.10 -2.89
N MET A 122 6.04 -14.15 -3.58
CA MET A 122 6.13 -14.18 -5.04
C MET A 122 4.90 -14.87 -5.63
N VAL A 123 4.17 -14.14 -6.48
CA VAL A 123 3.09 -14.65 -7.33
C VAL A 123 3.58 -14.68 -8.78
N LYS A 124 3.74 -15.87 -9.38
CA LYS A 124 4.20 -15.98 -10.78
C LYS A 124 3.09 -15.60 -11.77
N ALA A 125 3.51 -15.00 -12.89
CA ALA A 125 2.63 -14.50 -13.94
C ALA A 125 1.59 -15.55 -14.43
N ARG A 126 0.31 -15.20 -14.46
CA ARG A 126 -0.79 -16.03 -15.02
C ARG A 126 -0.68 -16.16 -16.55
N ARG A 127 -0.17 -15.14 -17.26
CA ARG A 127 -0.05 -15.13 -18.73
C ARG A 127 1.36 -14.74 -19.17
N SER A 128 1.82 -15.33 -20.27
CA SER A 128 3.10 -14.99 -20.91
C SER A 128 2.85 -14.19 -22.19
N ALA A 129 3.05 -12.88 -22.11
CA ALA A 129 2.94 -11.93 -23.22
C ALA A 129 4.33 -11.51 -23.73
N GLY A 130 4.94 -12.39 -24.52
CA GLY A 130 6.30 -12.24 -25.02
C GLY A 130 7.35 -12.53 -23.95
N LYS A 131 8.11 -11.51 -23.54
CA LYS A 131 9.13 -11.64 -22.48
C LYS A 131 8.49 -11.90 -21.12
N GLN A 132 9.19 -12.70 -20.29
CA GLN A 132 8.94 -12.72 -18.86
C GLN A 132 9.35 -11.40 -18.22
N ARG A 133 8.64 -11.01 -17.16
CA ARG A 133 8.83 -9.77 -16.40
C ARG A 133 8.70 -10.08 -14.91
N VAL A 134 9.46 -9.38 -14.08
CA VAL A 134 9.33 -9.45 -12.61
C VAL A 134 9.22 -8.04 -12.03
N ILE A 135 8.30 -7.85 -11.09
CA ILE A 135 8.08 -6.60 -10.37
C ILE A 135 8.36 -6.88 -8.90
N PHE A 136 9.33 -6.19 -8.29
CA PHE A 136 9.45 -6.15 -6.84
C PHE A 136 8.59 -5.00 -6.31
N TRP A 137 7.65 -5.29 -5.42
CA TRP A 137 6.73 -4.30 -4.84
C TRP A 137 7.06 -3.99 -3.38
N PHE A 138 6.96 -2.70 -3.04
CA PHE A 138 7.18 -2.16 -1.70
C PHE A 138 6.06 -1.18 -1.30
N ASN A 139 5.29 -1.43 -0.23
CA ASN A 139 4.51 -0.36 0.42
C ASN A 139 5.45 0.53 1.28
N GLY A 140 4.93 1.64 1.80
CA GLY A 140 5.72 2.71 2.41
C GLY A 140 5.86 2.64 3.94
N GLY A 141 5.03 3.42 4.63
CA GLY A 141 5.14 3.69 6.07
C GLY A 141 5.98 4.93 6.37
N PRO A 142 7.24 4.84 6.87
CA PRO A 142 8.10 3.66 6.94
C PRO A 142 7.56 2.51 7.81
N GLY A 143 7.83 1.26 7.41
CA GLY A 143 7.51 0.08 8.21
C GLY A 143 6.21 -0.64 7.86
N CYS A 144 5.50 -0.23 6.81
CA CYS A 144 4.23 -0.87 6.39
C CYS A 144 4.45 -2.08 5.46
N SER A 145 3.63 -3.12 5.65
CA SER A 145 3.77 -4.43 5.04
C SER A 145 3.40 -4.41 3.56
N SER A 146 4.25 -5.00 2.71
CA SER A 146 3.94 -5.15 1.29
C SER A 146 2.82 -6.16 1.02
N PHE A 147 2.27 -6.76 2.08
CA PHE A 147 1.08 -7.59 2.01
C PHE A 147 -0.20 -6.78 1.75
N ASP A 148 -0.22 -5.49 2.12
CA ASP A 148 -1.36 -4.60 1.90
C ASP A 148 -1.68 -4.54 0.40
N ALA A 149 -0.65 -4.32 -0.43
CA ALA A 149 -0.80 -4.40 -1.87
C ALA A 149 -1.22 -5.78 -2.40
N SER A 150 -0.81 -6.86 -1.73
CA SER A 150 -1.11 -8.24 -2.16
C SER A 150 -2.53 -8.70 -1.82
N LEU A 151 -3.11 -8.18 -0.72
CA LEU A 151 -4.40 -8.57 -0.16
C LEU A 151 -5.51 -7.51 -0.31
N MET A 152 -5.16 -6.26 -0.63
CA MET A 152 -6.11 -5.13 -0.74
C MET A 152 -5.98 -4.35 -2.05
N GLU A 153 -4.81 -4.33 -2.71
CA GLU A 153 -4.57 -3.54 -3.92
C GLU A 153 -4.30 -4.36 -5.21
N ILE A 154 -3.05 -4.38 -5.69
CA ILE A 154 -2.63 -4.89 -7.00
C ILE A 154 -2.46 -6.42 -7.04
N GLY A 155 -2.57 -7.12 -5.92
CA GLY A 155 -2.50 -8.58 -5.86
C GLY A 155 -3.83 -9.29 -6.13
N PRO A 156 -3.79 -10.62 -6.35
CA PRO A 156 -4.94 -11.41 -6.75
C PRO A 156 -5.89 -11.77 -5.59
N PHE A 157 -5.55 -11.42 -4.36
CA PHE A 157 -6.32 -11.79 -3.17
C PHE A 157 -7.21 -10.66 -2.69
N ARG A 158 -8.36 -11.00 -2.10
CA ARG A 158 -9.13 -10.16 -1.18
C ARG A 158 -9.65 -11.02 -0.03
N THR A 159 -9.90 -10.42 1.12
CA THR A 159 -10.50 -11.11 2.27
C THR A 159 -11.96 -11.48 2.02
N VAL A 160 -12.44 -12.48 2.77
CA VAL A 160 -13.84 -12.83 2.94
C VAL A 160 -14.13 -12.74 4.44
N PRO A 161 -15.03 -11.84 4.88
CA PRO A 161 -15.31 -11.66 6.30
C PRO A 161 -15.73 -12.96 6.97
N ALA A 162 -15.31 -13.17 8.22
CA ALA A 162 -15.61 -14.40 8.96
C ALA A 162 -17.12 -14.76 8.98
N THR A 163 -17.99 -13.76 8.93
CA THR A 163 -19.46 -13.89 8.86
C THR A 163 -20.01 -14.45 7.54
N GLU A 164 -19.22 -14.46 6.47
CA GLU A 164 -19.59 -14.98 5.15
C GLU A 164 -19.00 -16.39 4.88
N THR A 165 -18.12 -16.88 5.74
CA THR A 165 -17.45 -18.18 5.61
C THR A 165 -18.19 -19.32 6.32
N GLU A 166 -18.05 -20.55 5.82
CA GLU A 166 -18.54 -21.75 6.53
C GLU A 166 -17.66 -22.13 7.74
N SER A 167 -16.41 -21.66 7.77
CA SER A 167 -15.46 -21.91 8.87
C SER A 167 -15.66 -20.98 10.08
N GLY A 168 -16.31 -19.83 9.89
CA GLY A 168 -16.41 -18.78 10.90
C GLY A 168 -15.09 -18.04 11.15
N GLN A 169 -14.19 -18.02 10.16
CA GLN A 169 -12.88 -17.36 10.22
C GLN A 169 -12.65 -16.56 8.94
N VAL A 170 -11.81 -15.52 8.97
CA VAL A 170 -11.47 -14.80 7.72
C VAL A 170 -10.72 -15.73 6.77
N GLU A 171 -11.15 -15.75 5.51
CA GLU A 171 -10.56 -16.53 4.41
C GLU A 171 -10.22 -15.59 3.23
N LEU A 172 -9.57 -16.12 2.18
CA LEU A 172 -9.29 -15.37 0.96
C LEU A 172 -10.17 -15.83 -0.21
N LYS A 173 -10.56 -14.86 -1.04
CA LYS A 173 -11.09 -15.06 -2.40
C LYS A 173 -10.07 -14.56 -3.42
N LEU A 174 -10.13 -15.11 -4.64
CA LEU A 174 -9.37 -14.59 -5.78
C LEU A 174 -10.18 -13.54 -6.54
N VAL A 175 -9.50 -12.51 -7.02
CA VAL A 175 -10.04 -11.44 -7.87
C VAL A 175 -9.28 -11.35 -9.19
N GLU A 176 -9.96 -10.88 -10.23
CA GLU A 176 -9.36 -10.55 -11.53
C GLU A 176 -8.86 -9.10 -11.53
N GLY A 177 -7.79 -8.81 -12.29
CA GLY A 177 -7.24 -7.44 -12.44
C GLY A 177 -5.91 -7.20 -11.73
N GLY A 178 -5.41 -8.16 -10.96
CA GLY A 178 -4.10 -8.05 -10.31
C GLY A 178 -2.93 -7.98 -11.31
N TRP A 179 -1.80 -7.44 -10.86
CA TRP A 179 -0.61 -7.23 -11.70
C TRP A 179 0.09 -8.56 -12.07
N GLU A 180 -0.21 -9.65 -11.37
CA GLU A 180 0.22 -11.01 -11.70
C GLU A 180 -0.36 -11.54 -13.02
N GLU A 181 -1.28 -10.83 -13.66
CA GLU A 181 -1.78 -11.21 -14.98
C GLU A 181 -0.68 -11.31 -16.04
N PHE A 182 0.32 -10.42 -16.00
CA PHE A 182 1.33 -10.29 -17.07
C PHE A 182 2.79 -10.18 -16.58
N ALA A 183 3.01 -10.12 -15.27
CA ALA A 183 4.33 -10.13 -14.65
C ALA A 183 4.35 -11.05 -13.43
N THR A 184 5.52 -11.52 -13.02
CA THR A 184 5.69 -12.12 -11.69
C THR A 184 5.81 -10.98 -10.69
N VAL A 185 4.95 -10.95 -9.67
CA VAL A 185 5.00 -9.90 -8.63
C VAL A 185 5.62 -10.50 -7.37
N VAL A 186 6.59 -9.80 -6.80
CA VAL A 186 7.30 -10.16 -5.56
C VAL A 186 7.05 -9.04 -4.56
N PHE A 187 6.07 -9.22 -3.69
CA PHE A 187 5.81 -8.33 -2.57
C PHE A 187 6.89 -8.58 -1.51
N VAL A 188 7.64 -7.55 -1.09
CA VAL A 188 8.73 -7.68 -0.12
C VAL A 188 8.47 -6.82 1.09
N ASP A 189 8.30 -7.43 2.27
CA ASP A 189 8.23 -6.70 3.54
C ASP A 189 9.63 -6.14 3.84
N GLN A 190 9.79 -4.83 3.84
CA GLN A 190 11.08 -4.18 4.15
C GLN A 190 10.84 -2.79 4.76
N PRO A 191 11.78 -2.19 5.52
CA PRO A 191 13.03 -2.75 6.07
C PRO A 191 12.87 -4.02 6.93
N PRO A 192 13.98 -4.65 7.38
CA PRO A 192 13.90 -5.72 8.38
C PRO A 192 13.14 -5.26 9.63
N GLY A 193 12.11 -6.01 10.01
CA GLY A 193 11.14 -5.64 11.05
C GLY A 193 9.72 -5.39 10.52
N THR A 194 9.57 -4.84 9.30
CA THR A 194 8.27 -4.61 8.64
C THR A 194 7.43 -5.90 8.53
N GLY A 195 6.12 -5.84 8.76
CA GLY A 195 5.21 -6.97 8.46
C GLY A 195 5.64 -8.30 9.10
N MET A 196 5.96 -9.30 8.28
CA MET A 196 6.53 -10.60 8.70
C MET A 196 8.07 -10.67 8.61
N SER A 197 8.75 -9.63 8.10
CA SER A 197 10.21 -9.56 8.10
C SER A 197 10.80 -9.48 9.50
N TYR A 198 11.96 -10.11 9.68
CA TYR A 198 12.56 -10.31 11.00
C TYR A 198 13.85 -9.50 11.18
N VAL A 199 13.98 -8.89 12.36
CA VAL A 199 15.20 -8.25 12.84
C VAL A 199 15.25 -8.39 14.38
N PRO A 200 16.43 -8.62 14.99
CA PRO A 200 16.58 -8.53 16.44
C PRO A 200 16.49 -7.08 16.93
N THR A 201 16.18 -6.89 18.22
CA THR A 201 15.68 -5.63 18.81
C THR A 201 16.54 -4.38 18.59
N ASN A 202 17.85 -4.53 18.36
CA ASN A 202 18.82 -3.46 18.07
C ASN A 202 19.59 -3.68 16.75
N GLY A 203 18.95 -4.36 15.78
CA GLY A 203 19.44 -4.54 14.41
C GLY A 203 18.65 -3.73 13.37
N TYR A 204 17.76 -2.83 13.79
CA TYR A 204 17.03 -1.91 12.90
C TYR A 204 17.99 -0.97 12.18
N LEU A 205 17.58 -0.47 11.01
CA LEU A 205 18.37 0.43 10.19
C LEU A 205 17.95 1.89 10.34
N HIS A 206 18.91 2.78 10.11
CA HIS A 206 18.79 4.20 10.40
C HIS A 206 18.83 5.07 9.13
N GLU A 207 19.32 4.52 8.01
CA GLU A 207 19.55 5.25 6.76
C GLU A 207 19.13 4.43 5.51
N LEU A 208 18.68 5.09 4.44
CA LEU A 208 18.16 4.43 3.22
C LEU A 208 19.21 3.61 2.45
N HIS A 209 20.48 3.99 2.55
CA HIS A 209 21.58 3.24 1.94
C HIS A 209 21.80 1.87 2.62
N GLU A 210 21.43 1.73 3.90
CA GLU A 210 21.45 0.45 4.61
C GLU A 210 20.30 -0.46 4.13
N GLY A 211 19.10 0.11 3.94
CA GLY A 211 17.97 -0.60 3.33
C GLY A 211 18.30 -1.09 1.93
N SER A 212 19.01 -0.27 1.15
CA SER A 212 19.53 -0.62 -0.18
C SER A 212 20.50 -1.80 -0.11
N ALA A 213 21.40 -1.81 0.87
CA ALA A 213 22.32 -2.92 1.09
C ALA A 213 21.59 -4.22 1.50
N HIS A 214 20.56 -4.12 2.34
CA HIS A 214 19.68 -5.26 2.67
C HIS A 214 18.94 -5.81 1.46
N PHE A 215 18.41 -4.95 0.58
CA PHE A 215 17.71 -5.37 -0.63
C PHE A 215 18.66 -6.04 -1.64
N ILE A 216 19.86 -5.48 -1.86
CA ILE A 216 20.90 -6.08 -2.70
C ILE A 216 21.30 -7.48 -2.19
N GLU A 217 21.40 -7.66 -0.88
CA GLU A 217 21.76 -8.94 -0.28
C GLU A 217 20.61 -9.96 -0.32
N PHE A 218 19.38 -9.51 -0.07
CA PHE A 218 18.16 -10.30 -0.30
C PHE A 218 18.10 -10.80 -1.74
N LEU A 219 18.35 -9.95 -2.75
CA LEU A 219 18.32 -10.33 -4.16
C LEU A 219 19.34 -11.42 -4.50
N LYS A 220 20.55 -11.41 -3.91
CA LYS A 220 21.56 -12.48 -4.13
C LYS A 220 21.03 -13.83 -3.67
N ASN A 221 20.40 -13.86 -2.50
CA ASN A 221 19.81 -15.07 -1.95
C ASN A 221 18.55 -15.47 -2.74
N PHE A 222 17.72 -14.52 -3.14
CA PHE A 222 16.53 -14.74 -3.99
C PHE A 222 16.89 -15.39 -5.33
N TYR A 223 17.88 -14.87 -6.08
CA TYR A 223 18.33 -15.47 -7.34
C TYR A 223 19.13 -16.76 -7.16
N THR A 224 19.65 -17.03 -5.95
CA THR A 224 20.22 -18.35 -5.62
C THR A 224 19.13 -19.41 -5.45
N VAL A 225 17.96 -19.03 -4.90
CA VAL A 225 16.80 -19.92 -4.71
C VAL A 225 15.94 -20.04 -5.97
N PHE A 226 15.78 -18.95 -6.72
CA PHE A 226 15.01 -18.85 -7.97
C PHE A 226 15.91 -18.43 -9.16
N PRO A 227 16.86 -19.28 -9.58
CA PRO A 227 17.79 -18.96 -10.67
C PRO A 227 17.08 -18.78 -12.02
N GLU A 228 15.84 -19.24 -12.19
CA GLU A 228 15.05 -18.96 -13.39
C GLU A 228 14.58 -17.51 -13.50
N MET A 229 14.63 -16.74 -12.40
CA MET A 229 14.34 -15.30 -12.40
C MET A 229 15.56 -14.45 -12.77
N GLN A 230 16.77 -15.03 -12.82
CA GLN A 230 17.99 -14.30 -13.17
C GLN A 230 17.98 -13.93 -14.67
N GLY A 231 18.07 -12.64 -14.97
CA GLY A 231 18.01 -12.12 -16.35
C GLY A 231 16.59 -11.91 -16.91
N VAL A 232 15.55 -12.11 -16.10
CA VAL A 232 14.19 -11.62 -16.39
C VAL A 232 14.21 -10.08 -16.41
N ASP A 233 13.35 -9.46 -17.23
CA ASP A 233 13.22 -8.00 -17.25
C ASP A 233 12.53 -7.52 -15.95
N THR A 234 13.32 -6.85 -15.10
CA THR A 234 12.94 -6.46 -13.74
C THR A 234 12.45 -5.02 -13.66
N TYR A 235 11.42 -4.80 -12.86
CA TYR A 235 10.91 -3.49 -12.47
C TYR A 235 10.87 -3.39 -10.94
N LEU A 236 11.04 -2.19 -10.40
CA LEU A 236 10.73 -1.88 -9.01
C LEU A 236 9.44 -1.06 -8.98
N ALA A 237 8.50 -1.41 -8.11
CA ALA A 237 7.25 -0.71 -7.95
C ALA A 237 6.88 -0.53 -6.47
N GLY A 238 5.94 0.36 -6.19
CA GLY A 238 5.50 0.62 -4.83
C GLY A 238 4.89 2.00 -4.69
N GLU A 239 4.58 2.35 -3.45
CA GLU A 239 3.83 3.58 -3.12
C GLU A 239 4.30 4.30 -1.86
N SER A 240 3.78 5.50 -1.62
CA SER A 240 3.95 6.22 -0.35
C SER A 240 5.45 6.48 -0.06
N PHE A 241 5.94 6.14 1.13
CA PHE A 241 7.37 6.23 1.47
C PHE A 241 8.28 5.33 0.59
N ALA A 242 7.75 4.40 -0.22
CA ALA A 242 8.56 3.74 -1.25
C ALA A 242 9.02 4.70 -2.36
N GLY A 243 8.46 5.92 -2.45
CA GLY A 243 9.06 7.03 -3.16
C GLY A 243 10.49 7.37 -2.70
N GLN A 244 10.85 7.09 -1.45
CA GLN A 244 12.22 7.13 -0.95
C GLN A 244 12.98 5.84 -1.27
N TYR A 245 12.42 4.67 -0.96
CA TYR A 245 13.11 3.38 -1.14
C TYR A 245 13.48 3.07 -2.61
N ILE A 246 12.56 3.28 -3.55
CA ILE A 246 12.69 2.78 -4.92
C ILE A 246 13.85 3.43 -5.70
N PRO A 247 14.05 4.76 -5.68
CA PRO A 247 15.22 5.36 -6.33
C PRO A 247 16.54 4.94 -5.69
N TYR A 248 16.58 4.78 -4.36
CA TYR A 248 17.76 4.27 -3.64
C TYR A 248 18.10 2.82 -4.07
N PHE A 249 17.10 1.95 -4.17
CA PHE A 249 17.27 0.56 -4.62
C PHE A 249 17.68 0.48 -6.09
N ALA A 250 17.11 1.33 -6.95
CA ALA A 250 17.47 1.43 -8.37
C ALA A 250 18.92 1.91 -8.55
N ASP A 251 19.32 2.97 -7.85
CA ASP A 251 20.69 3.51 -7.88
C ASP A 251 21.71 2.48 -7.39
N ALA A 252 21.42 1.77 -6.28
CA ALA A 252 22.24 0.70 -5.76
C ALA A 252 22.38 -0.47 -6.75
N LEU A 253 21.30 -0.84 -7.48
CA LEU A 253 21.34 -1.86 -8.52
C LEU A 253 22.15 -1.43 -9.74
N ILE A 254 21.94 -0.20 -10.25
CA ILE A 254 22.66 0.36 -11.40
C ILE A 254 24.17 0.45 -11.13
N LYS A 255 24.56 0.71 -9.87
CA LYS A 255 25.97 0.78 -9.42
C LYS A 255 26.54 -0.56 -8.95
N SER A 256 25.76 -1.64 -8.91
CA SER A 256 26.18 -2.91 -8.29
C SER A 256 27.17 -3.70 -9.15
N THR A 257 28.35 -3.99 -8.59
CA THR A 257 29.29 -4.95 -9.17
C THR A 257 28.87 -6.41 -8.96
N ASP A 258 27.89 -6.68 -8.09
CA ASP A 258 27.36 -8.03 -7.85
C ASP A 258 26.35 -8.45 -8.95
N PHE A 259 25.76 -7.48 -9.67
CA PHE A 259 24.79 -7.71 -10.74
C PHE A 259 25.14 -6.91 -12.01
N PRO A 260 26.31 -7.14 -12.65
CA PRO A 260 26.80 -6.31 -13.76
C PRO A 260 25.91 -6.33 -15.02
N ASP A 261 25.09 -7.38 -15.20
CA ASP A 261 24.14 -7.54 -16.31
C ASP A 261 22.67 -7.43 -15.83
N TYR A 262 22.39 -6.69 -14.75
CA TYR A 262 21.03 -6.63 -14.18
C TYR A 262 20.02 -5.98 -15.13
N SER A 263 18.95 -6.71 -15.46
CA SER A 263 17.95 -6.22 -16.41
C SER A 263 16.89 -5.33 -15.74
N LEU A 264 17.30 -4.27 -15.03
CA LEU A 264 16.35 -3.23 -14.62
C LEU A 264 15.79 -2.54 -15.89
N LYS A 265 14.46 -2.44 -15.97
CA LYS A 265 13.72 -1.95 -17.15
C LYS A 265 12.71 -0.85 -16.83
N GLY A 266 12.56 -0.49 -15.56
CA GLY A 266 11.85 0.71 -15.14
C GLY A 266 11.60 0.72 -13.64
N ILE A 267 11.23 1.89 -13.13
CA ILE A 267 10.67 2.04 -11.79
C ILE A 267 9.30 2.72 -11.85
N ALA A 268 8.36 2.30 -11.00
CA ALA A 268 7.02 2.87 -10.91
C ALA A 268 6.71 3.28 -9.46
N ILE A 269 6.32 4.53 -9.23
CA ILE A 269 6.07 5.08 -7.89
C ILE A 269 4.66 5.67 -7.86
N GLY A 270 3.79 5.07 -7.06
CA GLY A 270 2.45 5.58 -6.77
C GLY A 270 2.48 6.53 -5.58
N ASN A 271 1.78 7.67 -5.66
CA ASN A 271 1.47 8.55 -4.52
C ASN A 271 2.67 8.72 -3.55
N GLY A 272 3.85 9.02 -4.11
CA GLY A 272 5.11 8.81 -3.41
C GLY A 272 5.60 10.03 -2.64
N TRP A 273 6.21 9.81 -1.46
CA TRP A 273 7.04 10.83 -0.80
C TRP A 273 8.45 10.78 -1.40
N ILE A 274 8.85 11.83 -2.12
CA ILE A 274 10.01 11.85 -3.03
C ILE A 274 10.84 13.14 -2.85
N ASP A 275 10.17 14.30 -2.85
CA ASP A 275 10.78 15.64 -2.81
C ASP A 275 9.99 16.58 -1.88
N PRO A 276 10.46 16.83 -0.64
CA PRO A 276 9.78 17.74 0.27
C PRO A 276 9.67 19.17 -0.28
N ILE A 277 10.69 19.66 -1.01
CA ILE A 277 10.73 21.04 -1.52
C ILE A 277 9.59 21.28 -2.52
N GLN A 278 9.23 20.27 -3.31
CA GLN A 278 8.15 20.36 -4.27
C GLN A 278 6.79 19.94 -3.70
N GLN A 279 6.75 18.97 -2.77
CA GLN A 279 5.52 18.41 -2.24
C GLN A 279 4.86 19.27 -1.15
N TYR A 280 5.63 19.92 -0.26
CA TYR A 280 5.03 20.75 0.80
C TYR A 280 4.19 21.94 0.26
N PRO A 281 4.63 22.70 -0.77
CA PRO A 281 3.75 23.69 -1.40
C PRO A 281 2.58 23.06 -2.17
N GLY A 282 2.70 21.79 -2.58
CA GLY A 282 1.64 21.04 -3.27
C GLY A 282 0.38 20.84 -2.42
N TYR A 283 0.49 20.78 -1.09
CA TYR A 283 -0.68 20.74 -0.20
C TYR A 283 -1.59 21.97 -0.38
N VAL A 284 -1.00 23.15 -0.58
CA VAL A 284 -1.73 24.42 -0.78
C VAL A 284 -2.38 24.47 -2.16
N ASP A 285 -1.62 24.12 -3.21
CA ASP A 285 -2.14 24.01 -4.58
C ASP A 285 -3.32 23.02 -4.66
N PHE A 286 -3.23 21.91 -3.91
CA PHE A 286 -4.27 20.88 -3.84
C PHE A 286 -5.50 21.33 -3.04
N ALA A 287 -5.29 21.95 -1.86
CA ALA A 287 -6.37 22.43 -1.02
C ALA A 287 -7.25 23.46 -1.74
N TYR A 288 -6.65 24.34 -2.54
CA TYR A 288 -7.38 25.29 -3.38
C TYR A 288 -8.02 24.65 -4.63
N GLU A 289 -7.33 23.79 -5.40
CA GLU A 289 -7.96 23.13 -6.58
C GLU A 289 -9.13 22.21 -6.18
N LYS A 290 -9.06 21.56 -5.02
CA LYS A 290 -10.15 20.75 -4.46
C LYS A 290 -11.25 21.57 -3.77
N GLY A 291 -11.01 22.85 -3.48
CA GLY A 291 -11.92 23.70 -2.71
C GLY A 291 -12.09 23.25 -1.25
N LEU A 292 -11.10 22.57 -0.68
CA LEU A 292 -11.06 22.19 0.74
C LEU A 292 -10.93 23.43 1.62
N ILE A 293 -10.01 24.32 1.23
CA ILE A 293 -9.85 25.66 1.80
C ILE A 293 -10.12 26.67 0.69
N LYS A 294 -10.60 27.86 1.06
CA LYS A 294 -10.98 28.92 0.13
C LYS A 294 -10.16 30.18 0.39
N GLU A 295 -9.65 30.80 -0.67
CA GLU A 295 -8.95 32.08 -0.61
C GLU A 295 -9.69 33.12 0.26
N GLY A 296 -8.96 33.75 1.18
CA GLY A 296 -9.48 34.82 2.05
C GLY A 296 -10.38 34.37 3.21
N THR A 297 -10.31 33.11 3.65
CA THR A 297 -10.84 32.68 4.95
C THR A 297 -9.70 32.55 5.99
N PRO A 298 -9.98 32.53 7.32
CA PRO A 298 -8.93 32.39 8.34
C PRO A 298 -8.09 31.11 8.18
N GLU A 299 -8.68 30.04 7.67
CA GLU A 299 -8.00 28.77 7.39
C GLU A 299 -7.01 28.91 6.22
N ALA A 300 -7.31 29.77 5.23
CA ALA A 300 -6.37 30.13 4.19
C ALA A 300 -5.21 30.99 4.72
N GLU A 301 -5.50 31.98 5.57
CA GLU A 301 -4.46 32.82 6.19
C GLU A 301 -3.49 31.98 7.06
N GLU A 302 -4.00 30.96 7.78
CA GLU A 302 -3.17 30.02 8.54
C GLU A 302 -2.34 29.11 7.63
N MET A 303 -2.95 28.51 6.59
CA MET A 303 -2.27 27.64 5.63
C MET A 303 -1.15 28.37 4.86
N GLU A 304 -1.41 29.61 4.41
CA GLU A 304 -0.40 30.44 3.76
C GLU A 304 0.71 30.86 4.74
N SER A 305 0.40 31.10 6.02
CA SER A 305 1.39 31.38 7.06
C SER A 305 2.27 30.17 7.40
N ALA A 306 1.70 28.96 7.42
CA ALA A 306 2.46 27.72 7.56
C ALA A 306 3.40 27.51 6.37
N LEU A 307 2.89 27.66 5.13
CA LEU A 307 3.71 27.57 3.92
C LEU A 307 4.83 28.62 3.90
N ALA A 308 4.54 29.87 4.26
CA ALA A 308 5.52 30.94 4.36
C ALA A 308 6.55 30.73 5.49
N THR A 309 6.31 29.79 6.42
CA THR A 309 7.28 29.39 7.45
C THR A 309 8.12 28.21 6.95
N CYS A 310 7.49 27.18 6.41
CA CYS A 310 8.15 26.09 5.69
C CYS A 310 9.12 26.58 4.59
N GLN A 311 8.74 27.59 3.80
CA GLN A 311 9.61 28.16 2.75
C GLN A 311 10.94 28.69 3.30
N LYS A 312 10.97 29.25 4.52
CA LYS A 312 12.21 29.72 5.17
C LYS A 312 13.10 28.56 5.62
N SER A 313 12.52 27.40 5.91
CA SER A 313 13.27 26.17 6.16
C SER A 313 13.79 25.56 4.85
N ILE A 314 12.98 25.58 3.78
CA ILE A 314 13.38 25.16 2.43
C ILE A 314 14.54 26.01 1.88
N GLU A 315 14.57 27.33 2.13
CA GLU A 315 15.66 28.24 1.72
C GLU A 315 17.06 27.82 2.23
N LYS A 316 17.13 26.99 3.28
CA LYS A 316 18.40 26.39 3.77
C LYS A 316 19.01 25.40 2.77
N TYR A 317 18.18 24.76 1.93
CA TYR A 317 18.53 23.61 1.10
C TYR A 317 18.47 23.97 -0.40
N SER A 318 19.64 24.28 -0.97
CA SER A 318 19.80 24.63 -2.39
C SER A 318 20.47 23.55 -3.26
N ASP A 319 20.98 22.48 -2.63
CA ASP A 319 21.55 21.32 -3.31
C ASP A 319 20.68 20.07 -3.00
N PRO A 320 19.98 19.48 -3.98
CA PRO A 320 19.16 18.29 -3.80
C PRO A 320 19.91 17.10 -3.18
N SER A 321 21.23 17.00 -3.37
CA SER A 321 22.06 15.94 -2.77
C SER A 321 22.32 16.12 -1.27
N THR A 322 21.86 17.23 -0.69
CA THR A 322 21.93 17.53 0.75
C THR A 322 20.57 17.86 1.37
N THR A 323 19.49 17.85 0.58
CA THR A 323 18.12 18.11 1.06
C THR A 323 17.64 16.94 1.92
N PRO A 324 17.31 17.14 3.21
CA PRO A 324 16.77 16.08 4.06
C PRO A 324 15.34 15.70 3.63
N ILE A 325 14.91 14.50 4.01
CA ILE A 325 13.59 13.94 3.64
C ILE A 325 12.44 14.62 4.39
N ASN A 326 12.71 15.08 5.60
CA ASN A 326 11.82 15.89 6.44
C ASN A 326 12.44 17.29 6.61
N ILE A 327 11.62 18.33 6.61
CA ILE A 327 12.07 19.73 6.77
C ILE A 327 11.28 20.39 7.91
N ASP A 328 11.99 20.97 8.87
CA ASP A 328 11.43 21.64 10.05
C ASP A 328 10.38 22.71 9.68
N HIS A 329 9.28 22.74 10.43
CA HIS A 329 8.06 23.53 10.19
C HIS A 329 7.25 23.18 8.93
N CYS A 330 7.69 22.27 8.06
CA CYS A 330 6.93 21.95 6.85
C CYS A 330 5.77 20.98 7.06
N GLY A 331 5.79 20.14 8.09
CA GLY A 331 4.63 19.32 8.48
C GLY A 331 3.38 20.17 8.77
N GLU A 332 3.57 21.35 9.37
CA GLU A 332 2.52 22.33 9.71
C GLU A 332 1.68 22.73 8.47
N VAL A 333 2.25 22.66 7.26
CA VAL A 333 1.52 22.96 6.01
C VAL A 333 0.45 21.92 5.74
N MET A 334 0.74 20.63 5.89
CA MET A 334 -0.26 19.58 5.73
C MET A 334 -1.30 19.64 6.86
N ASP A 335 -0.84 19.84 8.10
CA ASP A 335 -1.71 19.96 9.27
C ASP A 335 -2.74 21.08 9.10
N SER A 336 -2.32 22.24 8.58
CA SER A 336 -3.22 23.37 8.30
C SER A 336 -4.34 23.03 7.30
N VAL A 337 -4.11 22.08 6.36
CA VAL A 337 -5.12 21.65 5.38
C VAL A 337 -6.17 20.73 6.00
N TYR A 338 -5.77 19.74 6.80
CA TYR A 338 -6.72 18.73 7.30
C TYR A 338 -7.33 19.04 8.67
N ARG A 339 -6.65 19.81 9.53
CA ARG A 339 -7.15 20.18 10.87
C ARG A 339 -8.55 20.84 10.85
N PRO A 340 -8.91 21.74 9.90
CA PRO A 340 -10.26 22.31 9.80
C PRO A 340 -11.39 21.28 9.61
N PHE A 341 -11.08 20.08 9.10
CA PHE A 341 -12.06 19.01 8.88
C PHE A 341 -12.30 18.13 10.12
N THR A 342 -11.77 18.53 11.28
CA THR A 342 -12.00 17.86 12.55
C THR A 342 -13.34 18.29 13.14
N GLN A 343 -14.32 17.38 13.19
CA GLN A 343 -15.71 17.67 13.54
C GLN A 343 -16.31 16.63 14.50
N GLU A 344 -17.47 16.91 15.09
CA GLU A 344 -18.26 15.92 15.84
C GLU A 344 -19.40 15.37 14.99
N LEU A 345 -19.46 14.04 14.87
CA LEU A 345 -20.49 13.32 14.12
C LEU A 345 -21.07 12.20 15.00
N ASN A 346 -22.38 12.20 15.20
CA ASN A 346 -23.10 11.26 16.09
C ASN A 346 -22.54 11.16 17.53
N GLY A 347 -21.94 12.23 18.05
CA GLY A 347 -21.32 12.25 19.39
C GLY A 347 -19.92 11.65 19.45
N LYS A 348 -19.28 11.41 18.30
CA LYS A 348 -17.89 10.96 18.17
C LYS A 348 -17.09 12.02 17.41
N LYS A 349 -15.84 12.26 17.82
CA LYS A 349 -14.93 13.17 17.11
C LYS A 349 -14.32 12.44 15.91
N VAL A 350 -14.42 13.04 14.73
CA VAL A 350 -13.94 12.49 13.44
C VAL A 350 -13.11 13.55 12.70
N CYS A 351 -12.34 13.12 11.71
CA CYS A 351 -11.50 13.93 10.84
C CYS A 351 -11.60 13.44 9.39
N MET A 352 -11.13 14.24 8.44
CA MET A 352 -10.89 13.81 7.06
C MET A 352 -9.84 12.70 7.03
N ASN A 353 -10.01 11.72 6.13
CA ASN A 353 -8.99 10.71 5.86
C ASN A 353 -7.86 11.32 5.02
N VAL A 354 -6.61 11.27 5.49
CA VAL A 354 -5.44 11.82 4.78
C VAL A 354 -5.10 11.06 3.49
N TYR A 355 -5.56 9.81 3.34
CA TYR A 355 -5.38 8.99 2.15
C TYR A 355 -6.48 9.19 1.10
N ASP A 356 -7.64 9.76 1.47
CA ASP A 356 -8.74 10.07 0.56
C ASP A 356 -9.64 11.18 1.13
N VAL A 357 -9.55 12.38 0.56
CA VAL A 357 -10.31 13.56 1.03
C VAL A 357 -11.83 13.45 0.86
N ARG A 358 -12.34 12.41 0.18
CA ARG A 358 -13.77 12.09 0.09
C ARG A 358 -14.28 11.38 1.35
N LEU A 359 -13.39 10.86 2.20
CA LEU A 359 -13.70 10.00 3.33
C LEU A 359 -13.42 10.68 4.69
N VAL A 360 -14.05 10.14 5.73
CA VAL A 360 -13.83 10.53 7.13
C VAL A 360 -13.52 9.31 7.98
N ASP A 361 -12.68 9.50 9.00
CA ASP A 361 -12.26 8.49 9.97
C ASP A 361 -12.30 9.07 11.40
N ASP A 362 -12.17 8.23 12.41
CA ASP A 362 -12.12 8.60 13.82
C ASP A 362 -10.94 9.52 14.13
N TRP A 363 -11.13 10.52 15.00
CA TRP A 363 -10.01 11.25 15.59
C TRP A 363 -9.39 10.43 16.74
N PRO A 364 -8.05 10.24 16.80
CA PRO A 364 -7.00 10.85 15.98
C PRO A 364 -6.45 9.97 14.84
N ALA A 365 -7.16 8.90 14.43
CA ALA A 365 -6.69 7.98 13.40
C ALA A 365 -6.66 8.60 12.00
N CYS A 366 -7.67 9.39 11.62
CA CYS A 366 -7.69 10.24 10.42
C CYS A 366 -7.21 9.58 9.11
N GLY A 367 -7.46 8.28 8.95
CA GLY A 367 -7.01 7.44 7.84
C GLY A 367 -6.39 6.12 8.30
N MET A 368 -5.86 6.03 9.52
CA MET A 368 -5.20 4.83 10.03
C MET A 368 -6.15 3.65 10.38
N ASN A 369 -7.47 3.79 10.20
CA ASN A 369 -8.41 2.65 10.21
C ASN A 369 -8.88 2.22 8.80
N TRP A 370 -8.36 2.84 7.74
CA TRP A 370 -8.74 2.60 6.34
C TRP A 370 -7.63 1.81 5.62
N PRO A 371 -7.95 0.93 4.64
CA PRO A 371 -9.27 0.60 4.12
C PRO A 371 -10.09 -0.33 5.04
N PRO A 372 -11.43 -0.47 4.85
CA PRO A 372 -12.27 -1.31 5.71
C PRO A 372 -11.79 -2.77 5.81
N ASP A 373 -11.30 -3.32 4.69
CA ASP A 373 -10.74 -4.66 4.53
C ASP A 373 -9.54 -4.95 5.44
N LEU A 374 -8.81 -3.93 5.88
CA LEU A 374 -7.65 -4.00 6.77
C LEU A 374 -7.98 -4.76 8.06
N SER A 375 -9.18 -4.56 8.60
CA SER A 375 -9.65 -5.22 9.81
C SER A 375 -9.71 -6.75 9.67
N ASP A 376 -10.09 -7.25 8.50
CA ASP A 376 -10.04 -8.68 8.16
C ASP A 376 -8.62 -9.14 7.81
N VAL A 377 -7.77 -8.30 7.20
CA VAL A 377 -6.35 -8.62 6.95
C VAL A 377 -5.60 -8.87 8.26
N TYR A 378 -5.82 -8.04 9.28
CA TYR A 378 -5.32 -8.25 10.65
C TYR A 378 -5.82 -9.57 11.26
N LEU A 379 -7.06 -9.97 11.02
CA LEU A 379 -7.61 -11.25 11.51
C LEU A 379 -7.07 -12.45 10.73
N PHE A 380 -6.72 -12.30 9.45
CA PHE A 380 -6.18 -13.35 8.59
C PHE A 380 -4.68 -13.61 8.83
N LEU A 381 -3.84 -12.57 8.73
CA LEU A 381 -2.37 -12.71 8.80
C LEU A 381 -1.84 -13.01 10.21
N ARG A 382 -2.69 -12.94 11.24
CA ARG A 382 -2.39 -13.35 12.62
C ARG A 382 -2.72 -14.82 12.93
N ARG A 383 -3.30 -15.58 12.00
CA ARG A 383 -3.61 -17.00 12.21
C ARG A 383 -2.34 -17.86 12.13
N GLU A 384 -2.16 -18.79 13.07
CA GLU A 384 -1.02 -19.72 13.09
C GLU A 384 -0.93 -20.58 11.81
N ASP A 385 -2.08 -20.96 11.22
CA ASP A 385 -2.11 -21.76 9.99
C ASP A 385 -1.73 -20.94 8.74
N VAL A 386 -2.09 -19.65 8.69
CA VAL A 386 -1.66 -18.72 7.63
C VAL A 386 -0.17 -18.43 7.74
N VAL A 387 0.35 -18.08 8.92
CA VAL A 387 1.78 -17.85 9.17
C VAL A 387 2.61 -19.10 8.84
N SER A 388 2.09 -20.29 9.14
CA SER A 388 2.72 -21.57 8.78
C SER A 388 2.68 -21.84 7.27
N ALA A 389 1.54 -21.61 6.60
CA ALA A 389 1.39 -21.82 5.15
C ALA A 389 2.22 -20.84 4.30
N LEU A 390 2.53 -19.67 4.85
CA LEU A 390 3.42 -18.66 4.27
C LEU A 390 4.90 -18.85 4.65
N HIS A 391 5.24 -19.88 5.45
CA HIS A 391 6.61 -20.16 5.92
C HIS A 391 7.25 -19.02 6.73
N ALA A 392 6.45 -18.21 7.43
CA ALA A 392 6.84 -16.94 8.06
C ALA A 392 7.26 -17.04 9.55
N THR A 393 7.71 -18.21 9.99
CA THR A 393 7.76 -18.59 11.42
C THR A 393 9.00 -18.11 12.22
N ALA A 394 9.69 -17.03 11.82
CA ALA A 394 10.86 -16.52 12.56
C ALA A 394 10.57 -15.28 13.41
N LYS A 395 9.44 -14.61 13.19
CA LYS A 395 8.95 -13.49 14.00
C LYS A 395 7.94 -14.04 15.02
N GLU A 396 8.23 -13.91 16.32
CA GLU A 396 7.34 -14.39 17.40
C GLU A 396 6.17 -13.43 17.67
N THR A 397 6.30 -12.15 17.30
CA THR A 397 5.24 -11.15 17.42
C THR A 397 4.23 -11.28 16.30
N ALA A 398 2.94 -11.19 16.64
CA ALA A 398 1.84 -11.20 15.68
C ALA A 398 2.00 -10.10 14.61
N TRP A 399 1.56 -10.38 13.38
CA TRP A 399 1.64 -9.44 12.25
C TRP A 399 1.01 -8.08 12.60
N VAL A 400 1.65 -7.03 12.13
CA VAL A 400 1.12 -5.67 12.05
C VAL A 400 1.34 -5.17 10.64
N GLU A 401 0.40 -4.36 10.16
CA GLU A 401 0.48 -3.60 8.92
C GLU A 401 1.73 -2.72 8.93
N CYS A 402 1.74 -1.68 9.78
CA CYS A 402 2.86 -0.78 9.98
C CYS A 402 3.52 -1.01 11.34
N ASP A 403 4.82 -1.35 11.35
CA ASP A 403 5.61 -1.46 12.57
C ASP A 403 6.25 -0.09 12.89
N ASN A 404 5.62 0.66 13.78
CA ASN A 404 6.09 1.99 14.20
C ASN A 404 7.54 1.99 14.70
N LYS A 405 8.09 0.85 15.16
CA LYS A 405 9.50 0.79 15.56
C LYS A 405 10.44 0.89 14.36
N VAL A 406 10.07 0.32 13.21
CA VAL A 406 10.84 0.46 11.96
C VAL A 406 10.91 1.93 11.54
N SER A 407 9.81 2.67 11.70
CA SER A 407 9.78 4.11 11.47
C SER A 407 10.65 4.86 12.47
N SER A 408 10.47 4.66 13.79
CA SER A 408 11.19 5.44 14.81
C SER A 408 12.70 5.29 14.78
N GLU A 409 13.21 4.12 14.37
CA GLU A 409 14.67 3.85 14.27
C GLU A 409 15.27 4.38 12.95
N LEU A 410 14.46 4.62 11.91
CA LEU A 410 14.90 5.13 10.61
C LEU A 410 15.16 6.65 10.71
N HIS A 411 16.28 7.04 11.33
CA HIS A 411 16.57 8.43 11.68
C HIS A 411 16.83 9.39 10.49
N LEU A 412 17.21 8.89 9.31
CA LEU A 412 17.41 9.66 8.06
C LEU A 412 18.34 10.88 8.16
N ARG A 413 19.30 10.88 9.09
CA ARG A 413 20.16 12.05 9.38
C ARG A 413 21.18 12.34 8.27
N ASN A 414 21.46 11.36 7.40
CA ASN A 414 22.48 11.45 6.35
C ASN A 414 21.96 11.09 4.94
N SER A 415 20.76 10.53 4.83
CA SER A 415 20.12 10.15 3.56
C SER A 415 19.36 11.33 2.94
N PRO A 416 19.86 11.97 1.86
CA PRO A 416 19.10 13.01 1.16
C PRO A 416 17.84 12.46 0.48
N ALA A 417 16.90 13.36 0.19
CA ALA A 417 15.66 13.05 -0.52
C ALA A 417 15.93 12.36 -1.87
N SER A 418 15.20 11.27 -2.12
CA SER A 418 15.39 10.36 -3.25
C SER A 418 15.25 11.00 -4.63
N VAL A 419 14.59 12.16 -4.74
CA VAL A 419 14.53 12.99 -5.95
C VAL A 419 15.91 13.25 -6.56
N SER A 420 16.95 13.36 -5.73
CA SER A 420 18.34 13.56 -6.15
C SER A 420 18.91 12.43 -7.00
N LEU A 421 18.36 11.21 -6.90
CA LEU A 421 18.79 10.02 -7.63
C LEU A 421 18.05 9.85 -8.97
N ILE A 422 16.84 10.41 -9.10
CA ILE A 422 15.96 10.19 -10.26
C ILE A 422 16.59 10.65 -11.60
N PRO A 423 17.31 11.79 -11.70
CA PRO A 423 18.01 12.16 -12.92
C PRO A 423 19.05 11.11 -13.34
N GLY A 424 19.83 10.57 -12.39
CA GLY A 424 20.83 9.55 -12.66
C GLY A 424 20.25 8.22 -13.13
N ILE A 425 19.06 7.84 -12.62
CA ILE A 425 18.31 6.66 -13.05
C ILE A 425 17.82 6.82 -14.51
N LEU A 426 17.28 8.00 -14.84
CA LEU A 426 16.85 8.35 -16.20
C LEU A 426 18.02 8.43 -17.19
N GLU A 427 19.17 8.95 -16.76
CA GLU A 427 20.39 9.08 -17.55
C GLU A 427 21.13 7.73 -17.73
N ALA A 428 20.96 6.79 -16.79
CA ALA A 428 21.31 5.37 -16.97
C ALA A 428 20.37 4.63 -17.95
N GLY A 429 19.31 5.28 -18.45
CA GLY A 429 18.37 4.72 -19.41
C GLY A 429 17.26 3.87 -18.80
N VAL A 430 17.02 3.98 -17.48
CA VAL A 430 15.92 3.30 -16.78
C VAL A 430 14.68 4.22 -16.78
N PRO A 431 13.57 3.82 -17.42
CA PRO A 431 12.32 4.58 -17.40
C PRO A 431 11.76 4.77 -15.99
N VAL A 432 11.09 5.90 -15.77
CA VAL A 432 10.42 6.23 -14.51
C VAL A 432 8.95 6.49 -14.79
N LEU A 433 8.05 5.85 -14.06
CA LEU A 433 6.63 6.19 -13.98
C LEU A 433 6.35 6.76 -12.60
N MET A 434 5.84 7.98 -12.55
CA MET A 434 5.16 8.52 -11.37
C MET A 434 3.66 8.45 -11.63
N PHE A 435 2.89 7.85 -10.71
CA PHE A 435 1.44 7.88 -10.77
C PHE A 435 0.84 8.41 -9.47
N ALA A 436 -0.32 9.05 -9.56
CA ALA A 436 -0.98 9.63 -8.40
C ALA A 436 -2.51 9.55 -8.50
N GLY A 437 -3.15 8.98 -7.48
CA GLY A 437 -4.58 9.09 -7.26
C GLY A 437 -5.01 10.54 -7.04
N ALA A 438 -6.10 10.96 -7.68
CA ALA A 438 -6.54 12.35 -7.68
C ALA A 438 -7.16 12.83 -6.36
N GLU A 439 -7.47 11.94 -5.42
CA GLU A 439 -8.19 12.23 -4.17
C GLU A 439 -7.31 12.07 -2.91
N ASP A 440 -6.08 11.61 -3.06
CA ASP A 440 -5.07 11.57 -2.00
C ASP A 440 -4.65 12.98 -1.55
N LEU A 441 -4.59 13.23 -0.24
CA LEU A 441 -3.97 14.42 0.33
C LEU A 441 -2.48 14.20 0.65
N ILE A 442 -2.15 13.11 1.35
CA ILE A 442 -0.86 12.97 2.06
C ILE A 442 0.34 12.96 1.11
N CYS A 443 0.21 12.35 -0.07
CA CYS A 443 1.16 12.44 -1.18
C CYS A 443 0.46 12.89 -2.47
N ASN A 444 -0.41 13.91 -2.32
CA ASN A 444 -1.26 14.46 -3.37
C ASN A 444 -0.58 14.65 -4.72
N TYR A 445 -1.37 14.45 -5.77
CA TYR A 445 -0.91 14.57 -7.15
C TYR A 445 -0.34 15.95 -7.49
N LYS A 446 -0.65 17.04 -6.75
CA LYS A 446 -0.05 18.37 -6.99
C LYS A 446 1.43 18.42 -6.63
N GLY A 447 1.81 17.83 -5.50
CA GLY A 447 3.22 17.63 -5.17
C GLY A 447 3.96 16.87 -6.28
N ILE A 448 3.33 15.83 -6.83
CA ILE A 448 3.90 15.05 -7.94
C ILE A 448 3.95 15.85 -9.27
N GLU A 449 2.89 16.60 -9.62
CA GLU A 449 2.89 17.54 -10.76
C GLU A 449 4.05 18.55 -10.63
N ARG A 450 4.35 19.04 -9.42
CA ARG A 450 5.46 19.98 -9.16
C ARG A 450 6.84 19.34 -9.29
N ILE A 451 7.03 18.10 -8.82
CA ILE A 451 8.26 17.31 -9.07
C ILE A 451 8.47 17.15 -10.57
N VAL A 452 7.47 16.61 -11.27
CA VAL A 452 7.55 16.28 -12.70
C VAL A 452 7.83 17.51 -13.56
N ASN A 453 7.38 18.70 -13.14
CA ASN A 453 7.65 19.96 -13.83
C ASN A 453 9.02 20.59 -13.51
N ASN A 454 9.54 20.44 -12.27
CA ASN A 454 10.80 21.08 -11.84
C ASN A 454 12.04 20.17 -11.90
N LEU A 455 11.87 18.85 -12.00
CA LEU A 455 12.97 17.90 -12.16
C LEU A 455 13.76 18.20 -13.44
N SER A 456 15.09 18.16 -13.37
CA SER A 456 15.98 18.41 -14.50
C SER A 456 16.88 17.22 -14.77
N TRP A 457 16.86 16.71 -16.00
CA TRP A 457 17.64 15.56 -16.45
C TRP A 457 17.85 15.63 -17.97
N ASN A 458 18.86 14.95 -18.50
CA ASN A 458 19.19 14.92 -19.95
C ASN A 458 19.31 16.32 -20.59
N GLY A 459 19.64 17.36 -19.80
CA GLY A 459 19.88 18.73 -20.27
C GLY A 459 18.65 19.66 -20.36
N GLU A 460 17.45 19.24 -19.94
CA GLU A 460 16.26 20.12 -19.89
C GLU A 460 15.40 19.84 -18.64
N THR A 461 14.61 20.83 -18.24
CA THR A 461 13.71 20.76 -17.07
C THR A 461 12.30 20.35 -17.47
N GLY A 462 11.69 19.48 -16.67
CA GLY A 462 10.32 19.00 -16.83
C GLY A 462 10.09 18.08 -18.05
N LEU A 463 8.82 17.84 -18.36
CA LEU A 463 8.41 17.10 -19.56
C LEU A 463 8.41 17.95 -20.85
N GLY A 464 8.86 19.22 -20.77
CA GLY A 464 8.98 20.13 -21.89
C GLY A 464 7.64 20.38 -22.60
N ASN A 465 7.66 20.35 -23.94
CA ASN A 465 6.46 20.52 -24.77
C ASN A 465 5.66 19.22 -24.99
N ALA A 466 5.87 18.17 -24.19
CA ALA A 466 5.11 16.92 -24.34
C ALA A 466 3.63 17.12 -23.99
N THR A 467 2.73 16.67 -24.86
CA THR A 467 1.28 16.80 -24.66
C THR A 467 0.81 15.95 -23.48
N MET A 468 0.06 16.57 -22.56
CA MET A 468 -0.77 15.84 -21.59
C MET A 468 -1.95 15.24 -22.35
N ASN A 469 -2.11 13.92 -22.31
CA ASN A 469 -3.15 13.21 -23.05
C ASN A 469 -4.24 12.71 -22.10
N ASP A 470 -5.51 12.77 -22.53
CA ASP A 470 -6.59 12.07 -21.85
C ASP A 470 -6.40 10.55 -21.97
N TRP A 471 -6.60 9.84 -20.85
CA TRP A 471 -6.53 8.38 -20.78
C TRP A 471 -7.92 7.80 -20.57
N TYR A 472 -8.33 6.95 -21.52
CA TYR A 472 -9.63 6.27 -21.54
C TYR A 472 -9.45 4.77 -21.36
N LEU A 473 -10.36 4.15 -20.60
CA LEU A 473 -10.59 2.71 -20.57
C LEU A 473 -12.09 2.47 -20.81
N ASN A 474 -12.43 1.70 -21.85
CA ASN A 474 -13.81 1.39 -22.26
C ASN A 474 -14.68 2.65 -22.42
N ASP A 475 -14.18 3.61 -23.21
CA ASP A 475 -14.74 4.96 -23.46
C ASP A 475 -14.96 5.83 -22.21
N THR A 476 -14.59 5.35 -21.02
CA THR A 476 -14.62 6.11 -19.76
C THR A 476 -13.26 6.77 -19.55
N GLN A 477 -13.22 8.07 -19.27
CA GLN A 477 -11.96 8.73 -18.92
C GLN A 477 -11.57 8.32 -17.50
N VAL A 478 -10.40 7.69 -17.36
CA VAL A 478 -9.87 7.18 -16.09
C VAL A 478 -8.69 8.01 -15.56
N GLY A 479 -8.15 8.92 -16.38
CA GLY A 479 -7.07 9.80 -15.96
C GLY A 479 -6.51 10.68 -17.07
N THR A 480 -5.28 11.13 -16.85
CA THR A 480 -4.44 11.79 -17.87
C THR A 480 -3.01 11.24 -17.81
N TRP A 481 -2.30 11.26 -18.93
CA TRP A 481 -0.98 10.66 -19.11
C TRP A 481 -0.05 11.54 -19.96
N GLN A 482 1.17 11.77 -19.48
CA GLN A 482 2.22 12.53 -20.17
C GLN A 482 3.54 11.77 -20.10
N SER A 483 4.28 11.66 -21.21
CA SER A 483 5.59 10.99 -21.25
C SER A 483 6.61 11.80 -22.05
N ALA A 484 7.83 11.92 -21.54
CA ALA A 484 8.96 12.48 -22.24
C ALA A 484 10.29 11.96 -21.67
N ARG A 485 11.25 11.66 -22.54
CA ARG A 485 12.68 11.50 -22.17
C ARG A 485 12.94 10.47 -21.04
N GLY A 486 12.17 9.38 -21.04
CA GLY A 486 12.23 8.29 -20.04
C GLY A 486 11.28 8.44 -18.85
N MET A 487 10.83 9.66 -18.55
CA MET A 487 9.82 9.94 -17.52
C MET A 487 8.41 9.80 -18.08
N SER A 488 7.49 9.26 -17.28
CA SER A 488 6.05 9.24 -17.50
C SER A 488 5.32 9.66 -16.23
N TYR A 489 4.26 10.44 -16.38
CA TYR A 489 3.36 10.85 -15.30
C TYR A 489 1.93 10.46 -15.63
N ALA A 490 1.24 9.85 -14.66
CA ALA A 490 -0.15 9.42 -14.77
C ALA A 490 -0.99 9.92 -13.58
N LYS A 491 -1.94 10.83 -13.83
CA LYS A 491 -2.94 11.26 -12.84
C LYS A 491 -4.17 10.37 -12.98
N VAL A 492 -4.48 9.60 -11.95
CA VAL A 492 -5.58 8.62 -11.95
C VAL A 492 -6.79 9.23 -11.25
N PHE A 493 -7.95 9.21 -11.89
CA PHE A 493 -9.13 9.90 -11.36
C PHE A 493 -9.86 9.07 -10.30
N ALA A 494 -10.57 9.75 -9.40
CA ALA A 494 -11.45 9.15 -8.39
C ALA A 494 -10.79 8.04 -7.53
N SER A 495 -9.51 8.19 -7.23
CA SER A 495 -8.69 7.23 -6.48
C SER A 495 -7.90 7.89 -5.36
N SER A 496 -7.74 7.14 -4.27
CA SER A 496 -7.04 7.47 -3.02
C SER A 496 -5.51 7.37 -3.15
N HIS A 497 -4.82 7.33 -2.01
CA HIS A 497 -3.40 6.97 -1.90
C HIS A 497 -3.10 5.59 -2.51
N MET A 498 -3.87 4.56 -2.12
CA MET A 498 -3.78 3.20 -2.64
C MET A 498 -4.56 3.06 -3.95
N VAL A 499 -4.00 3.56 -5.06
CA VAL A 499 -4.68 3.57 -6.38
C VAL A 499 -5.10 2.16 -6.83
N GLY A 500 -4.39 1.12 -6.39
CA GLY A 500 -4.74 -0.28 -6.68
C GLY A 500 -5.93 -0.81 -5.88
N PHE A 501 -6.31 -0.18 -4.76
CA PHE A 501 -7.52 -0.48 -4.00
C PHE A 501 -8.78 0.04 -4.72
N ASP A 502 -8.82 1.32 -5.10
CA ASP A 502 -9.98 1.92 -5.79
C ASP A 502 -10.22 1.35 -7.19
N VAL A 503 -9.16 1.23 -8.00
CA VAL A 503 -9.26 1.02 -9.45
C VAL A 503 -8.24 -0.01 -9.99
N PRO A 504 -8.23 -1.27 -9.50
CA PRO A 504 -7.23 -2.28 -9.88
C PRO A 504 -7.13 -2.53 -11.40
N HIS A 505 -8.25 -2.54 -12.12
CA HIS A 505 -8.24 -2.70 -13.59
C HIS A 505 -7.57 -1.52 -14.33
N VAL A 506 -7.57 -0.32 -13.73
CA VAL A 506 -6.94 0.88 -14.28
C VAL A 506 -5.44 0.87 -13.99
N THR A 507 -5.02 0.48 -12.79
CA THR A 507 -3.59 0.31 -12.49
C THR A 507 -2.96 -0.84 -13.29
N ASN A 508 -3.74 -1.89 -13.59
CA ASN A 508 -3.36 -2.95 -14.52
C ASN A 508 -3.05 -2.39 -15.93
N ASP A 509 -3.96 -1.62 -16.53
CA ASP A 509 -3.72 -1.00 -17.85
C ASP A 509 -2.53 -0.03 -17.85
N MET A 510 -2.32 0.70 -16.75
CA MET A 510 -1.13 1.54 -16.55
C MET A 510 0.16 0.72 -16.57
N ILE A 511 0.28 -0.34 -15.76
CA ILE A 511 1.53 -1.08 -15.63
C ILE A 511 1.85 -1.89 -16.89
N ILE A 512 0.84 -2.46 -17.57
CA ILE A 512 1.05 -3.18 -18.83
C ILE A 512 1.41 -2.22 -19.98
N ARG A 513 0.95 -0.97 -19.93
CA ARG A 513 1.36 0.09 -20.86
C ARG A 513 2.79 0.57 -20.57
N PHE A 514 3.20 0.67 -19.31
CA PHE A 514 4.58 1.01 -18.90
C PHE A 514 5.60 -0.09 -19.23
N MET A 515 5.30 -1.36 -18.94
CA MET A 515 6.17 -2.52 -19.22
C MET A 515 6.16 -2.98 -20.69
N ASP A 516 5.54 -2.20 -21.58
CA ASP A 516 5.29 -2.48 -23.00
C ASP A 516 4.82 -3.92 -23.29
N VAL A 517 3.71 -4.33 -22.67
CA VAL A 517 3.15 -5.68 -22.81
C VAL A 517 2.41 -5.80 -24.14
N ASP A 518 2.91 -6.66 -25.03
CA ASP A 518 2.26 -6.98 -26.30
C ASP A 518 1.15 -8.03 -26.08
N ILE A 519 -0.07 -7.52 -25.84
CA ILE A 519 -1.30 -8.29 -25.69
C ILE A 519 -1.68 -9.06 -26.97
N SER A 520 -1.19 -8.66 -28.16
CA SER A 520 -1.52 -9.34 -29.43
C SER A 520 -0.93 -10.75 -29.54
N LEU A 521 0.07 -11.07 -28.70
CA LEU A 521 0.70 -12.39 -28.61
C LEU A 521 -0.15 -13.42 -27.85
N LEU A 522 -1.26 -13.01 -27.22
CA LEU A 522 -2.07 -13.88 -26.35
C LEU A 522 -3.06 -14.74 -27.16
N PRO A 523 -2.96 -16.08 -27.11
CA PRO A 523 -3.77 -16.94 -27.97
C PRO A 523 -5.23 -17.01 -27.55
N GLY A 524 -6.14 -16.85 -28.52
CA GLY A 524 -7.58 -17.15 -28.38
C GLY A 524 -8.40 -16.15 -27.56
N MET A 525 -7.81 -15.03 -27.15
CA MET A 525 -8.46 -14.04 -26.28
C MET A 525 -9.21 -12.98 -27.11
N THR A 526 -10.54 -12.99 -27.02
CA THR A 526 -11.37 -11.90 -27.55
C THR A 526 -11.19 -10.64 -26.71
N ALA A 527 -10.70 -9.58 -27.33
CA ALA A 527 -10.74 -8.24 -26.77
C ALA A 527 -12.19 -7.85 -26.43
N LEU A 528 -12.47 -7.52 -25.16
CA LEU A 528 -13.70 -6.80 -24.77
C LEU A 528 -13.40 -5.52 -23.97
N SER A 529 -12.13 -5.07 -23.94
CA SER A 529 -11.73 -3.79 -23.38
C SER A 529 -10.79 -3.02 -24.33
N THR A 530 -10.91 -1.70 -24.33
CA THR A 530 -10.09 -0.77 -25.14
C THR A 530 -9.47 0.29 -24.23
N SER A 531 -8.16 0.49 -24.32
CA SER A 531 -7.45 1.58 -23.64
C SER A 531 -6.88 2.54 -24.66
N ARG A 532 -7.08 3.84 -24.47
CA ARG A 532 -6.53 4.87 -25.35
C ARG A 532 -5.87 5.96 -24.52
N VAL A 533 -4.66 6.35 -24.93
CA VAL A 533 -3.96 7.54 -24.41
C VAL A 533 -3.68 8.46 -25.59
N GLY A 534 -4.40 9.58 -25.68
CA GLY A 534 -4.33 10.45 -26.86
C GLY A 534 -4.78 9.70 -28.13
N ASP A 535 -3.92 9.65 -29.16
CA ASP A 535 -4.15 8.84 -30.37
C ASP A 535 -3.66 7.37 -30.23
N ALA A 536 -3.07 6.99 -29.09
CA ALA A 536 -2.42 5.68 -28.90
C ALA A 536 -3.38 4.62 -28.32
N ASP A 537 -4.22 4.07 -29.19
CA ASP A 537 -5.07 2.90 -28.93
C ASP A 537 -4.25 1.65 -28.55
N ARG A 538 -4.72 0.91 -27.53
CA ARG A 538 -4.32 -0.45 -27.19
C ARG A 538 -5.55 -1.31 -26.94
N VAL A 539 -5.47 -2.55 -27.40
CA VAL A 539 -6.42 -3.61 -27.04
C VAL A 539 -6.08 -4.09 -25.63
N VAL A 540 -7.06 -4.09 -24.72
CA VAL A 540 -6.88 -4.57 -23.35
C VAL A 540 -7.61 -5.89 -23.15
N VAL A 541 -7.03 -6.73 -22.31
CA VAL A 541 -7.66 -7.98 -21.89
C VAL A 541 -8.88 -7.68 -21.03
N SER A 542 -10.04 -8.21 -21.40
CA SER A 542 -11.24 -8.09 -20.56
C SER A 542 -11.18 -9.10 -19.43
N LEU A 543 -10.82 -8.60 -18.25
CA LEU A 543 -10.68 -9.36 -17.02
C LEU A 543 -12.02 -9.42 -16.27
N GLY A 544 -12.91 -10.29 -16.77
CA GLY A 544 -14.21 -10.57 -16.14
C GLY A 544 -15.37 -9.72 -16.67
N SER A 545 -16.39 -10.37 -17.26
CA SER A 545 -17.58 -9.70 -17.80
C SER A 545 -18.66 -9.38 -16.74
N THR A 546 -18.26 -9.12 -15.49
CA THR A 546 -19.16 -9.01 -14.32
C THR A 546 -18.64 -8.01 -13.26
N ALA A 547 -18.39 -6.75 -13.65
CA ALA A 547 -18.10 -5.66 -12.70
C ALA A 547 -18.53 -4.26 -13.19
N LEU A 548 -18.39 -3.96 -14.49
CA LEU A 548 -18.72 -2.65 -15.10
C LEU A 548 -20.22 -2.30 -15.14
N ALA A 549 -21.08 -3.08 -14.46
CA ALA A 549 -22.49 -2.80 -14.24
C ALA A 549 -22.77 -2.60 -12.73
N GLY A 550 -21.99 -1.74 -12.08
CA GLY A 550 -22.05 -1.55 -10.62
C GLY A 550 -21.61 -0.16 -10.12
N VAL A 551 -20.56 0.43 -10.68
CA VAL A 551 -20.06 1.76 -10.25
C VAL A 551 -21.00 2.87 -10.72
N PRO A 552 -21.65 3.64 -9.82
CA PRO A 552 -22.40 4.83 -10.20
C PRO A 552 -21.40 5.95 -10.47
N LEU A 553 -21.24 6.34 -11.74
CA LEU A 553 -20.44 7.52 -12.08
C LEU A 553 -21.18 8.79 -11.59
N PHE A 554 -20.86 9.24 -10.37
CA PHE A 554 -21.40 10.47 -9.81
C PHE A 554 -20.92 11.67 -10.64
N LYS A 555 -21.78 12.17 -11.53
CA LYS A 555 -21.56 13.48 -12.15
C LYS A 555 -21.60 14.54 -11.05
N GLY A 556 -20.52 15.32 -10.93
CA GLY A 556 -20.44 16.42 -9.97
C GLY A 556 -21.60 17.40 -10.13
N GLY A 557 -22.45 17.48 -9.11
CA GLY A 557 -23.64 18.33 -9.07
C GLY A 557 -24.34 18.17 -7.72
N SER A 558 -24.39 19.25 -6.93
CA SER A 558 -24.83 19.23 -5.53
C SER A 558 -26.36 19.19 -5.34
N THR A 559 -27.07 18.38 -6.14
CA THR A 559 -28.55 18.38 -6.23
C THR A 559 -29.19 17.00 -6.10
N ASP A 560 -28.47 15.93 -6.41
CA ASP A 560 -29.13 14.65 -6.72
C ASP A 560 -29.41 13.77 -5.50
N TRP A 561 -28.78 14.06 -4.34
CA TRP A 561 -29.14 13.43 -3.06
C TRP A 561 -30.60 13.73 -2.67
N GLU A 562 -31.05 14.97 -2.82
CA GLU A 562 -32.44 15.35 -2.54
C GLU A 562 -33.41 14.65 -3.50
N ALA A 563 -33.03 14.43 -4.76
CA ALA A 563 -33.83 13.70 -5.73
C ALA A 563 -34.02 12.22 -5.29
N TRP A 564 -32.96 11.55 -4.84
CA TRP A 564 -33.04 10.17 -4.33
C TRP A 564 -33.84 10.06 -3.02
N TYR A 565 -33.64 10.98 -2.08
CA TYR A 565 -34.38 11.00 -0.81
C TYR A 565 -35.89 11.23 -1.03
N ASN A 566 -36.25 12.14 -1.94
CA ASN A 566 -37.64 12.39 -2.32
C ASN A 566 -38.25 11.23 -3.13
N ALA A 567 -37.49 10.57 -4.01
CA ALA A 567 -37.96 9.40 -4.74
C ALA A 567 -38.22 8.19 -3.82
N GLY A 568 -37.30 7.90 -2.90
CA GLY A 568 -37.43 6.80 -1.94
C GLY A 568 -38.60 7.00 -0.97
N SER A 569 -38.76 8.20 -0.43
CA SER A 569 -39.88 8.54 0.45
C SER A 569 -41.23 8.54 -0.29
N ALA A 570 -41.29 9.04 -1.53
CA ALA A 570 -42.49 8.94 -2.36
C ALA A 570 -42.88 7.48 -2.67
N PHE A 571 -41.91 6.60 -2.93
CA PHE A 571 -42.15 5.17 -3.15
C PHE A 571 -42.65 4.47 -1.87
N LEU A 572 -42.09 4.80 -0.70
CA LEU A 572 -42.55 4.30 0.60
C LEU A 572 -44.02 4.71 0.85
N ILE A 573 -44.36 5.98 0.62
CA ILE A 573 -45.73 6.52 0.76
C ILE A 573 -46.68 5.81 -0.21
N LEU A 574 -46.26 5.59 -1.47
CA LEU A 574 -47.05 4.87 -2.46
C LEU A 574 -47.34 3.42 -2.02
N MET A 575 -46.33 2.72 -1.48
CA MET A 575 -46.47 1.36 -0.95
C MET A 575 -47.40 1.29 0.27
N ILE A 576 -47.36 2.29 1.16
CA ILE A 576 -48.30 2.42 2.28
C ILE A 576 -49.74 2.65 1.77
N LEU A 577 -49.94 3.54 0.79
CA LEU A 577 -51.25 3.80 0.19
C LEU A 577 -51.82 2.57 -0.53
N ILE A 578 -51.01 1.86 -1.31
CA ILE A 578 -51.38 0.58 -1.95
C ILE A 578 -51.78 -0.45 -0.89
N SER A 579 -51.02 -0.54 0.21
CA SER A 579 -51.32 -1.46 1.31
C SER A 579 -52.67 -1.14 1.98
N ILE A 580 -52.97 0.14 2.24
CA ILE A 580 -54.26 0.59 2.78
C ILE A 580 -55.41 0.24 1.83
N VAL A 581 -55.25 0.48 0.53
CA VAL A 581 -56.27 0.14 -0.49
C VAL A 581 -56.47 -1.36 -0.59
N ALA A 582 -55.40 -2.16 -0.57
CA ALA A 582 -55.47 -3.62 -0.56
C ALA A 582 -56.21 -4.15 0.70
N LEU A 583 -55.91 -3.58 1.88
CA LEU A 583 -56.60 -3.92 3.13
C LEU A 583 -58.09 -3.58 3.07
N TYR A 584 -58.44 -2.40 2.53
CA TYR A 584 -59.82 -1.97 2.33
C TYR A 584 -60.59 -2.95 1.43
N PHE A 585 -60.03 -3.33 0.28
CA PHE A 585 -60.66 -4.32 -0.61
C PHE A 585 -60.73 -5.72 -0.01
N TYR A 586 -59.71 -6.15 0.75
CA TYR A 586 -59.73 -7.41 1.49
C TYR A 586 -60.90 -7.47 2.49
N PHE A 587 -61.04 -6.46 3.34
CA PHE A 587 -62.13 -6.39 4.31
C PHE A 587 -63.51 -6.20 3.65
N ARG A 588 -63.61 -5.39 2.58
CA ARG A 588 -64.85 -5.22 1.79
C ARG A 588 -65.29 -6.53 1.13
N ARG A 589 -64.35 -7.35 0.63
CA ARG A 589 -64.61 -8.69 0.07
C ARG A 589 -65.03 -9.69 1.16
N ARG A 590 -64.40 -9.67 2.34
CA ARG A 590 -64.81 -10.48 3.51
C ARG A 590 -66.19 -10.09 4.04
N GLY A 591 -66.54 -8.80 4.00
CA GLY A 591 -67.86 -8.28 4.37
C GLY A 591 -68.99 -8.78 3.45
N HIS A 592 -68.75 -8.89 2.15
CA HIS A 592 -69.73 -9.44 1.21
C HIS A 592 -70.00 -10.93 1.45
N ILE A 593 -68.94 -11.73 1.69
CA ILE A 593 -69.06 -13.19 1.89
C ILE A 593 -69.84 -13.55 3.16
N ARG A 594 -69.86 -12.67 4.18
CA ARG A 594 -70.68 -12.85 5.39
C ARG A 594 -72.18 -12.49 5.22
N ARG A 595 -72.63 -12.00 4.06
CA ARG A 595 -74.05 -11.68 3.79
C ARG A 595 -74.77 -12.69 2.88
N THR A 596 -74.15 -13.81 2.53
CA THR A 596 -74.76 -14.83 1.62
C THR A 596 -74.83 -16.23 2.24
N ARG A 597 -74.81 -16.34 3.57
CA ARG A 597 -75.07 -17.59 4.32
C ARG A 597 -76.02 -17.36 5.50
N VAL A 598 -77.20 -16.80 5.22
CA VAL A 598 -78.34 -16.71 6.17
C VAL A 598 -79.62 -17.09 5.42
N ALA A 599 -79.79 -18.38 5.11
CA ALA A 599 -81.00 -18.91 4.45
C ALA A 599 -81.04 -20.46 4.48
N LEU A 600 -81.21 -21.10 5.65
CA LEU A 600 -81.79 -22.47 5.82
C LEU A 600 -81.76 -22.92 7.29
N GLY A 601 -82.88 -23.44 7.81
CA GLY A 601 -82.93 -24.35 8.98
C GLY A 601 -82.96 -23.75 10.39
N LEU A 602 -84.11 -23.87 11.06
CA LEU A 602 -84.31 -23.81 12.53
C LEU A 602 -84.36 -25.27 13.08
N PRO A 603 -84.53 -25.58 14.40
CA PRO A 603 -84.78 -24.70 15.57
C PRO A 603 -84.02 -25.02 16.91
N ARG A 604 -84.16 -24.10 17.89
CA ARG A 604 -84.14 -24.31 19.37
C ARG A 604 -82.82 -24.68 20.09
N ASP A 605 -82.63 -24.40 21.40
CA ASP A 605 -83.48 -23.75 22.43
C ASP A 605 -82.70 -22.66 23.24
N ASP A 606 -83.45 -21.82 23.96
CA ASP A 606 -83.22 -20.87 25.09
C ASP A 606 -81.86 -20.94 25.86
N GLY A 607 -81.30 -19.87 26.47
CA GLY A 607 -81.63 -18.45 26.72
C GLY A 607 -80.41 -17.77 27.43
N ASP A 608 -80.35 -16.53 27.93
CA ASP A 608 -81.24 -15.35 28.04
C ASP A 608 -80.36 -14.08 28.26
N ALA A 609 -80.95 -12.87 28.33
CA ALA A 609 -80.54 -11.60 28.98
C ALA A 609 -79.03 -11.22 29.24
N SER A 610 -78.59 -9.95 29.11
CA SER A 610 -79.21 -8.69 28.64
C SER A 610 -78.14 -7.58 28.42
N GLU A 611 -78.56 -6.51 27.73
CA GLU A 611 -78.26 -5.05 27.89
C GLU A 611 -76.99 -4.53 28.62
N ARG A 612 -76.39 -3.35 28.39
CA ARG A 612 -76.32 -2.23 27.42
C ARG A 612 -75.50 -1.11 28.13
N ILE A 613 -74.69 -0.34 27.38
CA ILE A 613 -74.27 1.08 27.52
C ILE A 613 -74.98 2.01 28.56
N PRO A 614 -74.41 3.18 29.00
CA PRO A 614 -73.17 3.89 28.57
C PRO A 614 -72.31 4.66 29.65
N LEU A 615 -71.19 5.26 29.18
CA LEU A 615 -70.59 6.58 29.53
C LEU A 615 -70.51 7.11 31.00
N GLY A 616 -69.31 7.06 31.58
CA GLY A 616 -68.44 8.21 31.91
C GLY A 616 -68.82 9.30 32.96
N SER A 617 -67.86 9.66 33.82
CA SER A 617 -67.65 11.01 34.37
C SER A 617 -66.24 11.18 34.98
N GLU A 618 -65.89 12.38 35.44
CA GLU A 618 -64.56 12.76 35.93
C GLU A 618 -64.48 12.86 37.47
N ARG A 619 -63.38 12.34 38.05
CA ARG A 619 -62.58 12.94 39.15
C ARG A 619 -63.10 13.00 40.62
N VAL A 620 -62.10 12.99 41.53
CA VAL A 620 -62.07 13.35 42.97
C VAL A 620 -62.23 12.22 44.03
N GLU A 621 -61.13 12.09 44.80
CA GLU A 621 -60.86 11.70 46.22
C GLU A 621 -61.99 11.24 47.19
N MET A 622 -61.75 10.63 48.38
CA MET A 622 -60.68 9.79 49.01
C MET A 622 -61.02 9.67 50.52
N ASP A 623 -60.86 8.52 51.20
CA ASP A 623 -61.19 8.36 52.64
C ASP A 623 -60.34 7.26 53.37
N ASP A 624 -60.45 7.17 54.71
CA ASP A 624 -59.78 6.23 55.67
C ASP A 624 -60.38 4.79 55.58
N ILE A 625 -60.07 3.73 56.35
CA ILE A 625 -59.45 3.49 57.68
C ILE A 625 -58.73 2.11 57.65
N GLU A 626 -57.79 1.72 58.53
CA GLU A 626 -57.14 2.33 59.72
C GLU A 626 -55.59 2.38 59.55
N ARG A 627 -54.71 3.03 60.35
CA ARG A 627 -54.63 3.35 61.81
C ARG A 627 -54.34 2.09 62.68
N ALA A 628 -53.51 2.08 63.73
CA ALA A 628 -52.86 3.15 64.51
C ALA A 628 -51.41 2.82 64.97
N GLU A 629 -50.63 3.88 65.23
CA GLU A 629 -49.55 3.98 66.27
C GLU A 629 -48.24 3.15 66.13
N ARG A 630 -47.07 3.54 66.67
CA ARG A 630 -46.69 4.73 67.49
C ARG A 630 -45.19 5.14 67.29
N TYR A 631 -44.92 6.45 67.36
CA TYR A 631 -43.67 7.19 67.69
C TYR A 631 -42.29 6.48 67.80
N GLY A 632 -41.24 7.15 67.28
CA GLY A 632 -39.86 7.05 67.81
C GLY A 632 -38.78 7.63 66.88
N ASP A 633 -37.98 8.57 67.39
CA ASP A 633 -36.74 9.08 66.75
C ASP A 633 -35.50 8.21 67.10
N ASP A 634 -34.35 8.64 66.59
CA ASP A 634 -33.01 8.62 67.21
C ASP A 634 -32.00 7.45 66.99
N VAL A 635 -30.84 7.87 66.44
CA VAL A 635 -29.41 7.41 66.58
C VAL A 635 -28.94 5.93 66.52
N ASP A 636 -27.65 5.81 66.13
CA ASP A 636 -26.63 4.88 66.67
C ASP A 636 -26.67 3.36 66.35
N TYR A 637 -25.57 2.58 66.40
CA TYR A 637 -24.12 2.88 66.27
C TYR A 637 -23.33 1.59 65.87
N GLU A 638 -22.00 1.65 65.92
CA GLU A 638 -21.03 0.58 65.60
C GLU A 638 -21.24 -0.79 66.30
N GLY A 639 -20.95 -1.86 65.56
CA GLY A 639 -20.37 -3.10 66.12
C GLY A 639 -18.83 -3.06 66.08
N ARG A 640 -18.16 -2.68 67.18
CA ARG A 640 -16.74 -2.24 67.17
C ARG A 640 -15.72 -3.29 67.67
N LYS A 641 -14.48 -3.18 67.15
CA LYS A 641 -13.16 -3.66 67.67
C LYS A 641 -12.78 -5.15 67.45
N ARG A 642 -11.70 -5.37 66.68
CA ARG A 642 -10.40 -5.84 67.25
C ARG A 642 -9.16 -5.68 66.33
N THR A 643 -8.35 -4.67 66.65
CA THR A 643 -6.87 -4.69 66.74
C THR A 643 -6.01 -5.49 65.73
N GLY A 644 -5.22 -4.80 64.89
CA GLY A 644 -4.10 -5.38 64.12
C GLY A 644 -3.10 -4.33 63.58
N LYS A 645 -1.79 -4.63 63.58
CA LYS A 645 -0.68 -3.79 63.05
C LYS A 645 -0.65 -3.86 61.50
N GLY A 646 -0.11 -2.90 60.72
CA GLY A 646 0.48 -1.59 61.02
C GLY A 646 1.69 -1.25 60.12
N LYS A 647 1.82 0.02 59.68
CA LYS A 647 2.81 0.60 58.71
C LYS A 647 2.58 0.19 57.23
N GLY A 648 2.78 1.08 56.23
CA GLY A 648 2.91 2.54 56.29
C GLY A 648 3.53 3.21 55.04
N LYS A 649 3.13 4.47 54.78
CA LYS A 649 3.73 5.48 53.87
C LYS A 649 3.89 5.15 52.37
N GLY A 650 3.03 5.77 51.57
CA GLY A 650 3.33 6.28 50.22
C GLY A 650 2.57 7.60 50.04
N LYS A 651 3.20 8.67 49.55
CA LYS A 651 2.53 9.96 49.29
C LYS A 651 2.07 10.00 47.85
N ALA A 652 0.80 10.30 47.61
CA ALA A 652 0.40 10.97 46.39
C ALA A 652 0.68 12.47 46.50
N ARG A 653 1.03 13.09 45.38
CA ARG A 653 0.72 14.50 45.10
C ARG A 653 0.26 14.56 43.65
N LEU A 654 -0.79 15.33 43.41
CA LEU A 654 -1.16 15.75 42.07
C LEU A 654 -0.17 16.83 41.64
N ASP A 655 0.18 16.84 40.37
CA ASP A 655 0.29 18.06 39.59
C ASP A 655 -0.44 17.74 38.27
N GLU A 656 -1.35 18.62 37.86
CA GLU A 656 -2.07 18.56 36.58
C GLU A 656 -1.37 19.54 35.64
N ASP A 657 -0.94 19.08 34.46
CA ASP A 657 -0.72 19.85 33.22
C ASP A 657 0.05 18.94 32.24
N ASP A 658 -0.60 18.51 31.15
CA ASP A 658 0.06 17.82 30.02
C ASP A 658 -0.61 18.28 28.72
N ASP A 659 0.07 19.18 28.01
CA ASP A 659 -0.40 19.83 26.79
C ASP A 659 -0.11 18.93 25.58
N HIS A 660 -0.92 17.86 25.45
CA HIS A 660 -0.77 16.82 24.43
C HIS A 660 -0.93 17.38 23.00
N ARG A 661 0.20 17.84 22.42
CA ARG A 661 0.33 18.03 20.97
C ARG A 661 0.07 16.70 20.27
N GLY A 662 -0.77 16.71 19.23
CA GLY A 662 -0.98 15.54 18.39
C GLY A 662 0.31 15.18 17.67
N GLN A 663 0.68 13.89 17.69
CA GLN A 663 1.81 13.41 16.89
C GLN A 663 1.41 13.43 15.41
N VAL A 664 2.21 14.13 14.59
CA VAL A 664 1.96 14.30 13.15
C VAL A 664 2.23 12.99 12.41
N VAL A 665 1.50 12.72 11.34
CA VAL A 665 1.53 11.46 10.55
C VAL A 665 2.94 11.13 9.99
N PHE A 666 3.86 12.09 9.95
CA PHE A 666 5.28 11.90 9.58
C PHE A 666 6.30 12.49 10.57
N ALA A 667 5.94 12.67 11.85
CA ALA A 667 6.87 13.13 12.88
C ALA A 667 7.77 12.01 13.41
N LEU A 668 8.95 11.86 12.80
CA LEU A 668 10.11 11.27 13.49
C LEU A 668 10.65 12.33 14.47
N GLY A 669 10.91 11.92 15.71
CA GLY A 669 10.96 12.84 16.85
C GLY A 669 12.09 13.87 16.83
N ASP A 670 11.73 15.13 17.09
CA ASP A 670 12.65 16.16 17.57
C ASP A 670 13.10 15.82 19.01
N GLU A 671 14.41 15.90 19.29
CA GLU A 671 14.97 15.88 20.65
C GLU A 671 15.43 17.29 21.05
N ASP A 672 15.21 17.67 22.32
CA ASP A 672 15.47 19.02 22.83
C ASP A 672 16.97 19.41 22.85
N GLU A 673 17.28 20.67 22.49
CA GLU A 673 18.57 21.29 22.81
C GLU A 673 18.68 21.62 24.32
N ASP A 674 19.25 20.73 25.14
CA ASP A 674 19.71 21.11 26.50
C ASP A 674 21.02 20.44 26.93
N ASP A 675 22.11 20.70 26.18
CA ASP A 675 23.47 20.35 26.60
C ASP A 675 24.46 21.52 26.47
N ARG A 676 24.38 22.47 27.42
CA ARG A 676 25.42 23.50 27.66
C ARG A 676 25.63 23.81 29.14
N ARG A 677 26.60 23.16 29.78
CA ARG A 677 27.24 23.66 31.01
C ARG A 677 28.70 23.25 31.20
#